data_AF-A0A2S0I0W3-F1
#
_entry.id   AF-A0A2S0I0W3-F1
#
_cell.length_a   1.000
_cell.length_b   1.000
_cell.length_c   1.000
_cell.angle_alpha   90.00
_cell.angle_beta   90.00
_cell.angle_gamma   90.00
#
_symmetry.space_group_name_H-M   'P 1'
#
loop_
_entity.id
_entity.type
_entity.pdbx_description
1 polymer ?
#
loop_
_entity_poly.entity_id
_entity_poly.type
_entity_poly.pdbx_seq_one_letter_code
_entity_poly.pdbx_strand_id
1 'polypeptide(L)'
;MGNRAWLYLCSDEDEGAPPAEIASANGNLPTLWQVLLASGESGAAPDDQDLLGDVDGDGNGAGIAADARVAHQRLGELAAFMGAHSDRDDALPVLQFDAAAQYLGELIEEHDDDGELWISANLNELSWLHADGSAAYVHQTRTLCEERWLAVRQGMQAGDLAAVCRLLDVQDAGDASGWAWRFGFGGLSHSYFHEQEPARTVSFEDYVAEGGDDDGAWLGGGLYRYRVDKLWGLRAVDPESESDDNDDCWLPVMAPQWDAIWRSGASDEGVLWISREGRTGLLRVTENVASVLVAPRFDAVWDFEEDVASVQVGDKIGLIAADGREILPPSLDEAWNCAQGLVVARVGDRLGFVDKSGGWAITPRFEDAGSFCPGGLAPAFEAQAWGLIDRHGYWVAAPEWEDVYWDEDLHAFITERDGMQGLIDASGRPVLDASFAALAPLDTSADAAELWKSGLMRISVLTPDARRGVVDGEGAVRVPIVYSDLGEVSWLPSERPGIPEPAPDGQAGRYARILANVGRDDDGDETWAEGVYDMAEGREVLACRHVLTFGLAWNGGYGWLVMHADEAPCPYNVDGFFVGVARAEGDWLHEPAYAWIGSPESLQTAAGVYNGPPAIAEQWSKGEPVRAMRGDTGGLVMLHRDGRVTPA
;
A
#
# COMPACT_ATOMS: atom_id res chain seq x y z
N MET A 1 5.56 6.35 -2.54
CA MET A 1 5.11 6.51 -1.14
C MET A 1 3.65 6.06 -1.08
N GLY A 2 3.25 5.30 -0.06
CA GLY A 2 1.83 4.95 0.14
C GLY A 2 1.19 5.99 1.06
N ASN A 3 0.07 6.59 0.65
CA ASN A 3 -0.62 7.62 1.44
C ASN A 3 -1.13 7.03 2.77
N ARG A 4 -0.55 7.41 3.90
CA ARG A 4 -0.90 6.93 5.25
C ARG A 4 -1.63 7.98 6.07
N ALA A 5 -2.55 7.52 6.90
CA ALA A 5 -3.13 8.28 7.99
C ALA A 5 -2.75 7.63 9.31
N TRP A 6 -2.50 8.46 10.31
CA TRP A 6 -2.12 8.02 11.65
C TRP A 6 -3.00 8.69 12.70
N LEU A 7 -3.31 7.96 13.76
CA LEU A 7 -4.12 8.40 14.89
C LEU A 7 -3.26 8.29 16.16
N TYR A 8 -3.08 9.39 16.89
CA TYR A 8 -2.22 9.47 18.06
C TYR A 8 -2.96 9.97 19.29
N LEU A 9 -2.54 9.53 20.47
CA LEU A 9 -2.88 10.12 21.76
C LEU A 9 -1.80 11.14 22.15
N CYS A 10 -2.21 12.35 22.46
CA CYS A 10 -1.34 13.50 22.77
C CYS A 10 -1.72 14.11 24.13
N SER A 11 -0.75 14.75 24.80
CA SER A 11 -0.90 15.43 26.10
C SER A 11 -0.12 16.75 26.17
N ASP A 12 -0.55 17.66 27.06
CA ASP A 12 0.01 19.02 27.21
C ASP A 12 1.32 19.11 28.04
N GLU A 13 1.68 18.09 28.83
CA GLU A 13 2.68 18.23 29.89
C GLU A 13 4.07 17.60 29.66
N ASP A 14 4.36 17.02 28.50
CA ASP A 14 5.71 16.49 28.26
C ASP A 14 6.40 17.17 27.08
N GLU A 15 7.29 18.14 27.39
CA GLU A 15 8.36 18.59 26.49
C GLU A 15 9.39 17.46 26.18
N GLY A 16 8.97 16.18 26.13
CA GLY A 16 9.86 15.05 25.91
C GLY A 16 9.27 13.63 25.84
N ALA A 17 7.96 13.40 25.97
CA ALA A 17 7.34 12.09 25.73
C ALA A 17 6.68 12.08 24.34
N PRO A 18 7.06 11.14 23.46
CA PRO A 18 6.47 11.09 22.13
C PRO A 18 4.98 10.71 22.22
N PRO A 19 4.14 11.23 21.31
CA PRO A 19 2.73 10.84 21.24
C PRO A 19 2.58 9.33 21.05
N ALA A 20 1.60 8.73 21.72
CA ALA A 20 1.36 7.29 21.64
C ALA A 20 0.49 6.98 20.40
N GLU A 21 0.96 6.08 19.54
CA GLU A 21 0.18 5.63 18.39
C GLU A 21 -1.05 4.83 18.84
N ILE A 22 -2.23 5.25 18.40
CA ILE A 22 -3.50 4.54 18.60
C ILE A 22 -3.76 3.63 17.41
N ALA A 23 -3.53 4.15 16.19
CA ALA A 23 -3.83 3.42 14.97
C ALA A 23 -3.12 3.98 13.72
N SER A 24 -2.97 3.16 12.69
CA SER A 24 -2.52 3.56 11.35
C SER A 24 -3.42 2.98 10.24
N ALA A 25 -3.50 3.65 9.09
CA ALA A 25 -4.31 3.23 7.95
C ALA A 25 -3.70 3.67 6.62
N ASN A 26 -3.82 2.83 5.58
CA ASN A 26 -3.32 3.13 4.24
C ASN A 26 -4.47 3.55 3.30
N GLY A 27 -4.33 4.71 2.66
CA GLY A 27 -5.15 5.15 1.53
C GLY A 27 -6.55 5.66 1.87
N ASN A 28 -6.94 5.69 3.15
CA ASN A 28 -8.23 6.23 3.59
C ASN A 28 -8.21 6.72 5.05
N LEU A 29 -9.30 7.37 5.48
CA LEU A 29 -9.61 7.64 6.89
C LEU A 29 -10.72 6.67 7.34
N PRO A 30 -10.41 5.63 8.14
CA PRO A 30 -11.38 4.61 8.52
C PRO A 30 -12.64 5.15 9.22
N THR A 31 -13.75 4.42 9.08
CA THR A 31 -15.06 4.84 9.62
C THR A 31 -15.08 4.96 11.14
N LEU A 32 -14.36 4.07 11.85
CA LEU A 32 -14.16 4.16 13.30
C LEU A 32 -13.51 5.49 13.68
N TRP A 33 -12.47 5.90 12.96
CA TRP A 33 -11.74 7.12 13.26
C TRP A 33 -12.60 8.36 13.02
N GLN A 34 -13.47 8.34 12.00
CA GLN A 34 -14.45 9.40 11.77
C GLN A 34 -15.42 9.55 12.98
N VAL A 35 -15.79 8.44 13.63
CA VAL A 35 -16.61 8.47 14.86
C VAL A 35 -15.82 9.04 16.03
N LEU A 36 -14.56 8.63 16.21
CA LEU A 36 -13.69 9.11 17.30
C LEU A 36 -13.43 10.62 17.19
N LEU A 37 -13.15 11.10 15.96
CA LEU A 37 -12.81 12.49 15.65
C LEU A 37 -14.02 13.43 15.53
N ALA A 38 -15.24 12.92 15.74
CA ALA A 38 -16.43 13.78 15.74
C ALA A 38 -16.28 14.94 16.74
N SER A 39 -16.84 16.10 16.42
CA SER A 39 -16.65 17.35 17.16
C SER A 39 -15.19 17.82 17.29
N GLY A 40 -14.26 17.24 16.52
CA GLY A 40 -12.87 17.65 16.48
C GLY A 40 -12.68 19.03 15.84
N GLU A 41 -11.61 19.69 16.24
CA GLU A 41 -11.15 20.97 15.71
C GLU A 41 -9.96 20.78 14.75
N SER A 42 -9.74 21.77 13.89
CA SER A 42 -8.53 21.79 13.05
C SER A 42 -7.35 22.13 13.96
N GLY A 43 -6.30 21.31 13.96
CA GLY A 43 -5.14 21.48 14.83
C GLY A 43 -3.87 20.89 14.20
N ALA A 44 -2.71 21.34 14.67
CA ALA A 44 -1.42 20.82 14.18
C ALA A 44 -1.24 19.35 14.59
N ALA A 45 -0.74 18.53 13.67
CA ALA A 45 -0.19 17.22 14.00
C ALA A 45 1.08 17.41 14.86
N PRO A 46 1.46 16.44 15.72
CA PRO A 46 2.70 16.52 16.47
C PRO A 46 3.92 16.75 15.56
N ASP A 47 4.78 17.72 15.91
CA ASP A 47 5.92 18.15 15.08
C ASP A 47 6.90 17.01 14.75
N ASP A 48 6.98 15.99 15.62
CA ASP A 48 7.90 14.85 15.50
C ASP A 48 7.60 13.90 14.31
N GLN A 49 6.50 14.14 13.57
CA GLN A 49 5.99 13.21 12.55
C GLN A 49 5.45 13.91 11.30
N ASP A 50 5.64 15.22 11.16
CA ASP A 50 5.30 15.92 9.93
C ASP A 50 6.36 15.68 8.84
N LEU A 51 6.25 14.54 8.14
CA LEU A 51 7.18 14.13 7.08
C LEU A 51 7.16 15.05 5.84
N LEU A 52 6.06 15.80 5.64
CA LEU A 52 5.87 16.68 4.48
C LEU A 52 6.02 18.17 4.83
N GLY A 53 6.04 18.50 6.12
CA GLY A 53 5.95 19.87 6.60
C GLY A 53 4.58 20.48 6.30
N ASP A 54 4.49 21.78 6.53
CA ASP A 54 3.36 22.61 6.12
C ASP A 54 3.21 22.62 4.59
N VAL A 55 2.44 21.65 4.06
CA VAL A 55 2.22 21.40 2.63
C VAL A 55 1.72 22.65 1.89
N ASP A 56 1.01 23.56 2.58
CA ASP A 56 0.43 24.77 2.01
C ASP A 56 1.16 26.08 2.42
N GLY A 57 2.10 26.03 3.37
CA GLY A 57 2.84 27.18 3.88
C GLY A 57 2.00 28.17 4.72
N ASP A 58 0.86 27.73 5.25
CA ASP A 58 -0.10 28.57 5.97
C ASP A 58 -0.05 28.46 7.51
N GLY A 59 0.81 27.58 8.04
CA GLY A 59 1.03 27.32 9.46
C GLY A 59 -0.06 26.48 10.13
N ASN A 60 -1.02 25.94 9.38
CA ASN A 60 -2.07 25.05 9.86
C ASN A 60 -1.87 23.66 9.23
N GLY A 61 -1.16 22.75 9.92
CA GLY A 61 -1.05 21.36 9.49
C GLY A 61 -2.42 20.71 9.22
N ALA A 62 -2.47 19.71 8.34
CA ALA A 62 -3.71 19.04 7.93
C ALA A 62 -4.18 18.03 8.99
N GLY A 63 -4.43 18.49 10.21
CA GLY A 63 -4.81 17.66 11.34
C GLY A 63 -6.25 17.88 11.83
N ILE A 64 -6.82 16.84 12.43
CA ILE A 64 -8.05 16.93 13.23
C ILE A 64 -7.74 16.45 14.65
N ALA A 65 -8.02 17.30 15.63
CA ALA A 65 -7.85 16.99 17.05
C ALA A 65 -9.20 16.91 17.77
N ALA A 66 -9.42 15.88 18.57
CA ALA A 66 -10.63 15.71 19.37
C ALA A 66 -10.27 15.28 20.81
N ASP A 67 -11.07 15.68 21.80
CA ASP A 67 -10.86 15.24 23.19
C ASP A 67 -10.91 13.70 23.30
N ALA A 68 -9.86 13.12 23.88
CA ALA A 68 -9.69 11.67 23.94
C ALA A 68 -10.76 10.99 24.81
N ARG A 69 -11.19 11.64 25.90
CA ARG A 69 -12.19 11.12 26.82
C ARG A 69 -13.59 11.14 26.17
N VAL A 70 -13.89 12.19 25.39
CA VAL A 70 -15.11 12.27 24.60
C VAL A 70 -15.12 11.21 23.49
N ALA A 71 -14.00 11.01 22.81
CA ALA A 71 -13.87 9.96 21.79
C ALA A 71 -14.09 8.56 22.39
N HIS A 72 -13.45 8.26 23.52
CA HIS A 72 -13.67 7.02 24.27
C HIS A 72 -15.13 6.84 24.70
N GLN A 73 -15.80 7.91 25.16
CA GLN A 73 -17.23 7.86 25.48
C GLN A 73 -18.08 7.45 24.28
N ARG A 74 -17.83 7.99 23.08
CA ARG A 74 -18.57 7.62 21.87
C ARG A 74 -18.38 6.14 21.51
N LEU A 75 -17.14 5.66 21.62
CA LEU A 75 -16.82 4.25 21.36
C LEU A 75 -17.53 3.33 22.36
N GLY A 76 -17.56 3.70 23.64
CA GLY A 76 -18.30 2.98 24.68
C GLY A 76 -19.81 2.98 24.47
N GLU A 77 -20.41 4.10 24.04
CA GLU A 77 -21.83 4.18 23.68
C GLU A 77 -22.18 3.22 22.53
N LEU A 78 -21.30 3.14 21.52
CA LEU A 78 -21.48 2.27 20.38
C LEU A 78 -21.29 0.79 20.76
N ALA A 79 -20.25 0.46 21.53
CA ALA A 79 -20.02 -0.90 22.03
C ALA A 79 -21.21 -1.42 22.86
N ALA A 80 -21.73 -0.58 23.76
CA ALA A 80 -22.91 -0.91 24.56
C ALA A 80 -24.16 -1.12 23.70
N PHE A 81 -24.36 -0.30 22.65
CA PHE A 81 -25.47 -0.48 21.72
C PHE A 81 -25.36 -1.80 20.95
N MET A 82 -24.19 -2.10 20.39
CA MET A 82 -23.92 -3.34 19.65
C MET A 82 -24.17 -4.57 20.53
N GLY A 83 -23.68 -4.57 21.77
CA GLY A 83 -23.91 -5.67 22.72
C GLY A 83 -25.37 -5.86 23.13
N ALA A 84 -26.16 -4.78 23.19
CA ALA A 84 -27.56 -4.85 23.57
C ALA A 84 -28.51 -5.30 22.45
N HIS A 85 -28.10 -5.18 21.18
CA HIS A 85 -28.97 -5.37 20.02
C HIS A 85 -28.51 -6.50 19.06
N SER A 86 -27.31 -7.06 19.23
CA SER A 86 -26.82 -8.18 18.40
C SER A 86 -27.31 -9.54 18.94
N ASP A 87 -27.58 -10.48 18.04
CA ASP A 87 -27.95 -11.85 18.40
C ASP A 87 -26.71 -12.66 18.88
N ARG A 88 -26.94 -13.79 19.56
CA ARG A 88 -25.87 -14.65 20.10
C ARG A 88 -24.90 -15.18 19.04
N ASP A 89 -25.32 -15.25 17.78
CA ASP A 89 -24.51 -15.73 16.66
C ASP A 89 -23.66 -14.60 16.01
N ASP A 90 -23.92 -13.32 16.35
CA ASP A 90 -23.20 -12.12 15.87
C ASP A 90 -22.20 -11.58 16.92
N ALA A 91 -21.62 -12.47 17.74
CA ALA A 91 -20.76 -12.08 18.85
C ALA A 91 -19.46 -11.38 18.39
N LEU A 92 -19.03 -11.59 17.15
CA LEU A 92 -17.71 -11.16 16.70
C LEU A 92 -17.57 -9.62 16.63
N PRO A 93 -18.44 -8.85 15.95
CA PRO A 93 -18.41 -7.39 16.04
C PRO A 93 -18.52 -6.86 17.47
N VAL A 94 -19.34 -7.49 18.32
CA VAL A 94 -19.50 -7.09 19.73
C VAL A 94 -18.16 -7.18 20.48
N LEU A 95 -17.43 -8.29 20.31
CA LEU A 95 -16.10 -8.47 20.92
C LEU A 95 -15.10 -7.43 20.43
N GLN A 96 -15.10 -7.10 19.14
CA GLN A 96 -14.17 -6.11 18.58
C GLN A 96 -14.47 -4.69 19.08
N PHE A 97 -15.75 -4.29 19.17
CA PHE A 97 -16.13 -2.98 19.73
C PHE A 97 -15.80 -2.86 21.21
N ASP A 98 -16.04 -3.91 21.98
CA ASP A 98 -15.72 -3.95 23.41
C ASP A 98 -14.20 -3.90 23.64
N ALA A 99 -13.44 -4.68 22.87
CA ALA A 99 -11.98 -4.65 22.90
C ALA A 99 -11.40 -3.27 22.55
N ALA A 100 -11.92 -2.61 21.51
CA ALA A 100 -11.41 -1.31 21.11
C ALA A 100 -11.73 -0.22 22.15
N ALA A 101 -12.88 -0.32 22.81
CA ALA A 101 -13.23 0.56 23.91
C ALA A 101 -12.28 0.35 25.11
N GLN A 102 -11.99 -0.90 25.47
CA GLN A 102 -11.06 -1.24 26.55
C GLN A 102 -9.64 -0.77 26.24
N TYR A 103 -9.11 -1.10 25.07
CA TYR A 103 -7.77 -0.65 24.63
C TYR A 103 -7.61 0.87 24.69
N LEU A 104 -8.56 1.64 24.13
CA LEU A 104 -8.48 3.10 24.17
C LEU A 104 -8.62 3.64 25.60
N GLY A 105 -9.45 2.99 26.44
CA GLY A 105 -9.59 3.33 27.85
C GLY A 105 -8.30 3.13 28.64
N GLU A 106 -7.64 1.98 28.47
CA GLU A 106 -6.35 1.66 29.10
C GLU A 106 -5.27 2.65 28.64
N LEU A 107 -5.20 2.95 27.34
CA LEU A 107 -4.24 3.91 26.80
C LEU A 107 -4.43 5.32 27.40
N ILE A 108 -5.68 5.74 27.57
CA ILE A 108 -6.01 7.03 28.24
C ILE A 108 -5.60 6.99 29.71
N GLU A 109 -5.88 5.90 30.44
CA GLU A 109 -5.52 5.75 31.85
C GLU A 109 -4.00 5.72 32.07
N GLU A 110 -3.24 5.11 31.16
CA GLU A 110 -1.77 5.09 31.22
C GLU A 110 -1.14 6.47 31.07
N HIS A 111 -1.82 7.40 30.40
CA HIS A 111 -1.37 8.76 30.13
C HIS A 111 -2.16 9.83 30.90
N ASP A 112 -2.97 9.42 31.90
CA ASP A 112 -3.83 10.31 32.69
C ASP A 112 -3.03 11.06 33.78
N ASP A 113 -2.20 12.02 33.35
CA ASP A 113 -1.46 12.93 34.24
C ASP A 113 -2.16 14.30 34.31
N ASP A 114 -3.22 14.46 35.13
CA ASP A 114 -3.94 15.72 35.50
C ASP A 114 -4.22 16.78 34.39
N GLY A 115 -3.96 16.47 33.11
CA GLY A 115 -3.86 17.40 31.99
C GLY A 115 -4.85 17.10 30.86
N GLU A 116 -4.81 17.94 29.83
CA GLU A 116 -5.64 17.76 28.63
C GLU A 116 -5.08 16.64 27.75
N LEU A 117 -5.95 15.70 27.37
CA LEU A 117 -5.64 14.57 26.49
C LEU A 117 -6.49 14.66 25.24
N TRP A 118 -5.86 14.59 24.07
CA TRP A 118 -6.57 14.62 22.80
C TRP A 118 -6.06 13.55 21.84
N ILE A 119 -6.96 13.10 20.97
CA ILE A 119 -6.63 12.25 19.83
C ILE A 119 -6.38 13.17 18.64
N SER A 120 -5.23 13.01 17.99
CA SER A 120 -4.86 13.76 16.78
C SER A 120 -4.77 12.81 15.59
N ALA A 121 -5.43 13.16 14.49
CA ALA A 121 -5.29 12.49 13.21
C ALA A 121 -4.46 13.34 12.25
N ASN A 122 -3.30 12.82 11.82
CA ASN A 122 -2.49 13.45 10.78
C ASN A 122 -3.02 13.05 9.40
N LEU A 123 -3.48 14.03 8.61
CA LEU A 123 -4.04 13.83 7.27
C LEU A 123 -3.17 14.44 6.17
N ASN A 124 -1.92 14.83 6.45
CA ASN A 124 -1.04 15.51 5.49
C ASN A 124 -0.93 14.71 4.18
N GLU A 125 -0.62 13.41 4.25
CA GLU A 125 -0.50 12.54 3.07
C GLU A 125 -1.84 12.30 2.34
N LEU A 126 -2.97 12.32 3.05
CA LEU A 126 -4.30 12.18 2.43
C LEU A 126 -4.76 13.48 1.74
N SER A 127 -4.32 14.63 2.26
CA SER A 127 -4.74 15.94 1.81
C SER A 127 -3.94 16.47 0.61
N TRP A 128 -2.73 15.94 0.36
CA TRP A 128 -1.81 16.40 -0.69
C TRP A 128 -2.48 16.47 -2.08
N LEU A 129 -3.23 15.44 -2.47
CA LEU A 129 -3.87 15.40 -3.80
C LEU A 129 -5.24 16.11 -3.86
N HIS A 130 -5.67 16.77 -2.78
CA HIS A 130 -6.96 17.43 -2.75
C HIS A 130 -6.94 18.73 -3.56
N ALA A 131 -7.79 18.83 -4.58
CA ALA A 131 -7.77 19.93 -5.57
C ALA A 131 -7.94 21.34 -4.96
N ASP A 132 -8.58 21.44 -3.80
CA ASP A 132 -8.84 22.71 -3.10
C ASP A 132 -7.88 22.97 -1.91
N GLY A 133 -6.80 22.19 -1.77
CA GLY A 133 -5.80 22.33 -0.71
C GLY A 133 -6.16 21.60 0.60
N SER A 134 -5.23 21.59 1.55
CA SER A 134 -5.33 20.77 2.77
C SER A 134 -6.37 21.28 3.76
N ALA A 135 -6.49 22.61 3.91
CA ALA A 135 -7.50 23.23 4.77
C ALA A 135 -8.94 22.90 4.34
N ALA A 136 -9.18 22.82 3.02
CA ALA A 136 -10.48 22.44 2.47
C ALA A 136 -10.78 20.95 2.73
N TYR A 137 -9.77 20.08 2.56
CA TYR A 137 -9.88 18.66 2.86
C TYR A 137 -10.19 18.42 4.35
N VAL A 138 -9.49 19.09 5.26
CA VAL A 138 -9.72 19.00 6.71
C VAL A 138 -11.14 19.48 7.04
N HIS A 139 -11.59 20.60 6.46
CA HIS A 139 -12.94 21.11 6.70
C HIS A 139 -14.02 20.13 6.23
N GLN A 140 -13.85 19.53 5.05
CA GLN A 140 -14.77 18.53 4.52
C GLN A 140 -14.78 17.27 5.40
N THR A 141 -13.61 16.81 5.81
CA THR A 141 -13.44 15.61 6.64
C THR A 141 -14.08 15.81 8.02
N ARG A 142 -13.87 16.97 8.67
CA ARG A 142 -14.54 17.31 9.93
C ARG A 142 -16.05 17.29 9.81
N THR A 143 -16.58 17.84 8.71
CA THR A 143 -18.02 17.83 8.42
C THR A 143 -18.53 16.39 8.33
N LEU A 144 -17.81 15.53 7.61
CA LEU A 144 -18.15 14.11 7.46
C LEU A 144 -18.15 13.37 8.81
N CYS A 145 -17.15 13.60 9.66
CA CYS A 145 -17.07 13.01 11.00
C CYS A 145 -18.30 13.36 11.85
N GLU A 146 -18.68 14.64 11.89
CA GLU A 146 -19.83 15.12 12.66
C GLU A 146 -21.16 14.57 12.13
N GLU A 147 -21.36 14.63 10.81
CA GLU A 147 -22.57 14.10 10.17
C GLU A 147 -22.72 12.58 10.40
N ARG A 148 -21.62 11.83 10.26
CA ARG A 148 -21.63 10.38 10.48
C ARG A 148 -21.96 10.04 11.93
N TRP A 149 -21.30 10.66 12.90
CA TRP A 149 -21.61 10.41 14.31
C TRP A 149 -23.06 10.76 14.66
N LEU A 150 -23.57 11.88 14.13
CA LEU A 150 -24.97 12.26 14.34
C LEU A 150 -25.94 11.21 13.79
N ALA A 151 -25.69 10.71 12.58
CA ALA A 151 -26.52 9.67 11.96
C ALA A 151 -26.45 8.34 12.72
N VAL A 152 -25.25 7.91 13.13
CA VAL A 152 -25.04 6.70 13.95
C VAL A 152 -25.82 6.81 15.25
N ARG A 153 -25.68 7.94 15.96
CA ARG A 153 -26.41 8.20 17.22
C ARG A 153 -27.93 8.20 17.04
N GLN A 154 -28.44 8.74 15.94
CA GLN A 154 -29.88 8.68 15.63
C GLN A 154 -30.35 7.24 15.38
N GLY A 155 -29.56 6.43 14.66
CA GLY A 155 -29.83 5.01 14.48
C GLY A 155 -29.84 4.24 15.80
N MET A 156 -28.87 4.51 16.68
CA MET A 156 -28.81 3.92 18.02
C MET A 156 -30.02 4.31 18.87
N GLN A 157 -30.43 5.57 18.85
CA GLN A 157 -31.63 6.05 19.55
C GLN A 157 -32.93 5.42 19.01
N ALA A 158 -32.96 5.07 17.73
CA ALA A 158 -34.08 4.38 17.11
C ALA A 158 -34.08 2.86 17.36
N GLY A 159 -33.00 2.30 17.93
CA GLY A 159 -32.85 0.86 18.11
C GLY A 159 -32.62 0.09 16.80
N ASP A 160 -32.19 0.76 15.72
CA ASP A 160 -32.06 0.18 14.39
C ASP A 160 -30.62 -0.30 14.14
N LEU A 161 -30.32 -1.53 14.59
CA LEU A 161 -29.00 -2.15 14.41
C LEU A 161 -28.61 -2.22 12.93
N ALA A 162 -29.55 -2.55 12.04
CA ALA A 162 -29.25 -2.67 10.62
C ALA A 162 -28.86 -1.31 10.00
N ALA A 163 -29.49 -0.21 10.43
CA ALA A 163 -29.09 1.14 10.03
C ALA A 163 -27.72 1.52 10.59
N VAL A 164 -27.44 1.21 11.86
CA VAL A 164 -26.14 1.47 12.48
C VAL A 164 -25.03 0.70 11.76
N CYS A 165 -25.19 -0.60 11.49
CA CYS A 165 -24.20 -1.38 10.73
C CYS A 165 -23.99 -0.86 9.31
N ARG A 166 -25.04 -0.35 8.64
CA ARG A 166 -24.89 0.33 7.33
C ARG A 166 -24.07 1.61 7.41
N LEU A 167 -24.36 2.46 8.40
CA LEU A 167 -23.65 3.74 8.58
C LEU A 167 -22.19 3.57 8.98
N LEU A 168 -21.87 2.42 9.59
CA LEU A 168 -20.52 2.04 9.98
C LEU A 168 -19.80 1.20 8.91
N ASP A 169 -20.45 0.88 7.79
CA ASP A 169 -19.91 -0.01 6.74
C ASP A 169 -19.53 -1.42 7.22
N VAL A 170 -20.25 -1.94 8.23
CA VAL A 170 -20.05 -3.25 8.87
C VAL A 170 -21.02 -4.31 8.26
N GLN A 171 -21.11 -4.41 6.93
CA GLN A 171 -22.06 -5.33 6.25
C GLN A 171 -21.40 -6.56 5.59
N ASP A 172 -22.19 -7.66 5.55
CA ASP A 172 -21.95 -8.97 4.90
C ASP A 172 -20.72 -9.76 5.38
N ALA A 173 -20.89 -10.48 6.50
CA ALA A 173 -19.90 -11.33 7.17
C ALA A 173 -19.65 -12.67 6.44
N GLY A 174 -19.42 -12.64 5.13
CA GLY A 174 -18.74 -13.74 4.42
C GLY A 174 -17.22 -13.71 4.64
N ASP A 175 -16.70 -12.55 5.04
CA ASP A 175 -15.28 -12.28 5.29
C ASP A 175 -15.14 -11.43 6.56
N ALA A 176 -14.97 -12.09 7.70
CA ALA A 176 -14.83 -11.45 9.00
C ALA A 176 -13.57 -10.55 9.11
N SER A 177 -12.56 -10.78 8.28
CA SER A 177 -11.34 -9.98 8.25
C SER A 177 -11.56 -8.69 7.46
N GLY A 178 -12.24 -8.76 6.31
CA GLY A 178 -12.40 -7.62 5.40
C GLY A 178 -13.23 -6.44 5.95
N TRP A 179 -14.21 -6.67 6.83
CA TRP A 179 -14.98 -5.56 7.42
C TRP A 179 -14.25 -4.89 8.60
N ALA A 180 -13.54 -5.66 9.43
CA ALA A 180 -12.80 -5.13 10.57
C ALA A 180 -11.73 -4.12 10.11
N TRP A 181 -11.10 -4.43 8.99
CA TRP A 181 -10.15 -3.56 8.30
C TRP A 181 -10.75 -2.28 7.74
N ARG A 182 -11.83 -2.38 6.95
CA ARG A 182 -12.52 -1.20 6.38
C ARG A 182 -13.11 -0.30 7.46
N PHE A 183 -13.55 -0.89 8.56
CA PHE A 183 -14.06 -0.15 9.70
C PHE A 183 -12.95 0.61 10.43
N GLY A 184 -11.76 0.00 10.57
CA GLY A 184 -10.59 0.60 11.22
C GLY A 184 -10.13 -0.12 12.49
N PHE A 185 -10.63 -1.31 12.78
CA PHE A 185 -10.10 -2.15 13.87
C PHE A 185 -8.71 -2.67 13.54
N GLY A 186 -8.50 -3.21 12.33
CA GLY A 186 -7.22 -3.83 11.95
C GLY A 186 -6.01 -2.87 11.94
N GLY A 187 -6.27 -1.57 11.98
CA GLY A 187 -5.23 -0.55 12.09
C GLY A 187 -4.91 -0.14 13.53
N LEU A 188 -5.63 -0.62 14.55
CA LEU A 188 -5.37 -0.30 15.96
C LEU A 188 -4.04 -0.90 16.39
N SER A 189 -3.22 -0.10 17.07
CA SER A 189 -1.83 -0.43 17.45
C SER A 189 -1.78 -1.30 18.71
N HIS A 190 -2.50 -2.42 18.67
CA HIS A 190 -2.56 -3.43 19.72
C HIS A 190 -2.73 -4.83 19.11
N SER A 191 -2.08 -5.82 19.70
CA SER A 191 -1.99 -7.20 19.21
C SER A 191 -3.31 -7.92 18.96
N TYR A 192 -4.29 -7.59 19.78
CA TYR A 192 -5.67 -8.05 19.63
C TYR A 192 -6.20 -7.78 18.21
N PHE A 193 -5.73 -6.72 17.53
CA PHE A 193 -6.19 -6.29 16.21
C PHE A 193 -5.19 -6.52 15.07
N HIS A 194 -4.12 -7.29 15.28
CA HIS A 194 -2.99 -7.44 14.35
C HIS A 194 -3.37 -7.72 12.88
N GLU A 195 -2.66 -7.06 11.96
CA GLU A 195 -2.98 -6.90 10.53
C GLU A 195 -3.13 -8.23 9.72
N GLN A 196 -2.67 -9.35 10.24
CA GLN A 196 -2.67 -10.64 9.52
C GLN A 196 -3.58 -11.70 10.12
N GLU A 197 -4.37 -11.32 11.13
CA GLU A 197 -5.23 -12.26 11.85
C GLU A 197 -6.72 -11.96 11.63
N PRO A 198 -7.57 -12.99 11.60
CA PRO A 198 -9.01 -12.77 11.60
C PRO A 198 -9.44 -12.10 12.91
N ALA A 199 -10.56 -11.37 12.87
CA ALA A 199 -11.14 -10.78 14.07
C ALA A 199 -11.26 -11.83 15.19
N ARG A 200 -10.81 -11.47 16.39
CA ARG A 200 -10.67 -12.37 17.53
C ARG A 200 -12.03 -12.86 18.03
N THR A 201 -12.11 -14.16 18.31
CA THR A 201 -13.32 -14.82 18.84
C THR A 201 -13.35 -14.92 20.37
N VAL A 202 -12.31 -14.39 21.05
CA VAL A 202 -12.17 -14.34 22.51
C VAL A 202 -12.33 -12.90 23.00
N SER A 203 -12.67 -12.71 24.28
CA SER A 203 -12.75 -11.36 24.86
C SER A 203 -11.36 -10.72 24.96
N PHE A 204 -11.32 -9.39 25.05
CA PHE A 204 -10.07 -8.66 25.25
C PHE A 204 -9.40 -9.04 26.58
N GLU A 205 -10.17 -9.12 27.66
CA GLU A 205 -9.70 -9.57 28.97
C GLU A 205 -9.11 -10.98 28.94
N ASP A 206 -9.80 -11.94 28.31
CA ASP A 206 -9.29 -13.32 28.18
C ASP A 206 -8.02 -13.37 27.32
N TYR A 207 -7.98 -12.59 26.24
CA TYR A 207 -6.82 -12.51 25.36
C TYR A 207 -5.60 -11.93 26.09
N VAL A 208 -5.75 -10.83 26.83
CA VAL A 208 -4.68 -10.25 27.66
C VAL A 208 -4.26 -11.24 28.76
N ALA A 209 -5.22 -11.93 29.40
CA ALA A 209 -4.94 -12.92 30.44
C ALA A 209 -4.19 -14.17 29.94
N GLU A 210 -4.36 -14.56 28.67
CA GLU A 210 -3.65 -15.66 28.02
C GLU A 210 -2.26 -15.25 27.46
N GLY A 211 -1.84 -13.99 27.68
CA GLY A 211 -0.56 -13.46 27.23
C GLY A 211 -0.60 -12.85 25.82
N GLY A 212 -1.79 -12.52 25.31
CA GLY A 212 -1.99 -11.94 23.99
C GLY A 212 -1.49 -10.50 23.83
N ASP A 213 -1.22 -9.76 24.90
CA ASP A 213 -0.68 -8.38 24.86
C ASP A 213 0.82 -8.30 24.51
N ASP A 214 1.44 -9.43 24.13
CA ASP A 214 2.87 -9.53 23.82
C ASP A 214 3.27 -9.05 22.40
N ASP A 215 2.44 -8.30 21.66
CA ASP A 215 2.97 -7.62 20.44
C ASP A 215 3.81 -6.38 20.80
N GLY A 216 3.81 -6.03 22.08
CA GLY A 216 4.89 -5.28 22.68
C GLY A 216 6.13 -6.12 23.00
N ALA A 217 6.24 -7.39 22.63
CA ALA A 217 7.37 -8.23 23.00
C ALA A 217 8.26 -8.59 21.81
N TRP A 218 7.76 -9.01 20.64
CA TRP A 218 8.63 -9.55 19.59
C TRP A 218 9.55 -8.50 18.93
N LEU A 219 10.85 -8.82 18.84
CA LEU A 219 11.90 -7.95 18.27
C LEU A 219 12.55 -8.53 17.01
N GLY A 220 12.10 -9.69 16.52
CA GLY A 220 12.82 -10.45 15.48
C GLY A 220 13.76 -11.50 16.07
N GLY A 221 14.21 -12.46 15.26
CA GLY A 221 15.25 -13.43 15.63
C GLY A 221 14.90 -14.37 16.80
N GLY A 222 13.61 -14.50 17.14
CA GLY A 222 13.15 -15.22 18.32
C GLY A 222 13.36 -14.48 19.65
N LEU A 223 13.64 -13.17 19.59
CA LEU A 223 13.82 -12.31 20.75
C LEU A 223 12.52 -11.58 21.09
N TYR A 224 12.30 -11.45 22.39
CA TYR A 224 11.13 -10.82 22.97
C TYR A 224 11.55 -9.87 24.09
N ARG A 225 10.94 -8.68 24.21
CA ARG A 225 11.07 -7.82 25.38
C ARG A 225 10.01 -8.15 26.43
N TYR A 226 10.29 -7.86 27.69
CA TYR A 226 9.35 -8.03 28.80
C TYR A 226 9.56 -6.92 29.83
N ARG A 227 8.50 -6.53 30.55
CA ARG A 227 8.53 -5.37 31.46
C ARG A 227 8.35 -5.78 32.92
N VAL A 228 9.19 -5.24 33.81
CA VAL A 228 9.06 -5.36 35.28
C VAL A 228 9.42 -4.01 35.90
N ASP A 229 8.59 -3.51 36.82
CA ASP A 229 8.80 -2.23 37.52
C ASP A 229 9.11 -1.05 36.56
N LYS A 230 8.34 -0.96 35.45
CA LYS A 230 8.48 0.01 34.36
C LYS A 230 9.77 -0.09 33.54
N LEU A 231 10.61 -1.10 33.77
CA LEU A 231 11.83 -1.33 32.99
C LEU A 231 11.65 -2.53 32.06
N TRP A 232 12.30 -2.47 30.91
CA TRP A 232 12.32 -3.52 29.89
C TRP A 232 13.58 -4.39 30.00
N GLY A 233 13.38 -5.70 29.86
CA GLY A 233 14.39 -6.73 29.70
C GLY A 233 14.17 -7.53 28.41
N LEU A 234 14.99 -8.55 28.17
CA LEU A 234 14.89 -9.45 27.02
C LEU A 234 14.74 -10.91 27.44
N ARG A 235 13.93 -11.64 26.69
CA ARG A 235 13.74 -13.09 26.78
C ARG A 235 13.74 -13.68 25.37
N ALA A 236 13.94 -14.98 25.28
CA ALA A 236 13.86 -15.76 24.05
C ALA A 236 13.05 -17.02 24.30
N VAL A 237 12.53 -17.65 23.24
CA VAL A 237 11.81 -18.92 23.38
C VAL A 237 12.82 -20.04 23.64
N ASP A 238 12.53 -20.91 24.62
CA ASP A 238 13.28 -22.13 24.89
C ASP A 238 12.97 -23.18 23.80
N PRO A 239 13.92 -23.53 22.92
CA PRO A 239 13.69 -24.52 21.89
C PRO A 239 13.53 -25.96 22.44
N GLU A 240 13.88 -26.21 23.71
CA GLU A 240 13.74 -27.52 24.36
C GLU A 240 12.45 -27.66 25.19
N SER A 241 11.60 -26.63 25.26
CA SER A 241 10.33 -26.70 25.99
C SER A 241 9.30 -27.54 25.23
N GLU A 242 8.82 -28.62 25.87
CA GLU A 242 7.73 -29.49 25.38
C GLU A 242 6.34 -29.09 25.95
N SER A 243 6.24 -27.98 26.71
CA SER A 243 4.99 -27.55 27.34
C SER A 243 4.21 -26.54 26.50
N ASP A 244 2.94 -26.83 26.25
CA ASP A 244 1.97 -25.87 25.68
C ASP A 244 1.55 -24.78 26.69
N ASP A 245 2.05 -24.84 27.94
CA ASP A 245 1.81 -23.84 28.99
C ASP A 245 2.83 -22.67 28.86
N ASN A 246 2.31 -21.46 28.67
CA ASN A 246 3.05 -20.24 28.25
C ASN A 246 4.09 -19.71 29.28
N ASP A 247 4.11 -20.21 30.51
CA ASP A 247 4.99 -19.69 31.59
C ASP A 247 6.40 -20.30 31.61
N ASP A 248 6.58 -21.54 31.11
CA ASP A 248 7.86 -22.29 31.18
C ASP A 248 8.65 -22.29 29.85
N CYS A 249 8.18 -21.58 28.82
CA CYS A 249 8.81 -21.55 27.49
C CYS A 249 9.81 -20.39 27.29
N TRP A 250 10.09 -19.59 28.31
CA TRP A 250 10.91 -18.38 28.20
C TRP A 250 12.29 -18.51 28.84
N LEU A 251 13.34 -18.28 28.04
CA LEU A 251 14.71 -18.12 28.51
C LEU A 251 15.00 -16.64 28.78
N PRO A 252 15.39 -16.23 30.01
CA PRO A 252 15.80 -14.86 30.28
C PRO A 252 17.13 -14.57 29.57
N VAL A 253 17.11 -13.59 28.66
CA VAL A 253 18.29 -13.11 27.92
C VAL A 253 18.95 -11.95 28.68
N MET A 254 18.15 -11.03 29.21
CA MET A 254 18.60 -9.86 29.94
C MET A 254 17.53 -9.40 30.92
N ALA A 255 17.91 -9.19 32.18
CA ALA A 255 16.99 -8.67 33.20
C ALA A 255 16.51 -7.25 32.88
N PRO A 256 15.33 -6.83 33.39
CA PRO A 256 14.79 -5.52 33.07
C PRO A 256 15.60 -4.39 33.67
N GLN A 257 16.09 -3.49 32.82
CA GLN A 257 16.96 -2.40 33.22
C GLN A 257 16.93 -1.18 32.28
N TRP A 258 16.18 -1.26 31.18
CA TRP A 258 16.11 -0.21 30.16
C TRP A 258 14.74 0.46 30.16
N ASP A 259 14.69 1.71 29.74
CA ASP A 259 13.43 2.46 29.66
C ASP A 259 12.66 2.09 28.37
N ALA A 260 13.38 1.68 27.32
CA ALA A 260 12.83 1.05 26.12
C ALA A 260 13.86 0.13 25.43
N ILE A 261 13.36 -0.84 24.66
CA ILE A 261 14.14 -1.69 23.75
C ILE A 261 13.34 -1.86 22.45
N TRP A 262 13.97 -1.65 21.29
CA TRP A 262 13.29 -1.77 19.99
C TRP A 262 14.24 -2.22 18.87
N ARG A 263 13.66 -2.61 17.73
CA ARG A 263 14.40 -3.05 16.54
C ARG A 263 15.25 -1.91 16.01
N SER A 264 16.43 -2.25 15.49
CA SER A 264 17.36 -1.25 14.98
C SER A 264 17.36 -1.11 13.45
N GLY A 265 16.70 -2.00 12.71
CA GLY A 265 16.79 -2.07 11.25
C GLY A 265 18.05 -2.78 10.72
N ALA A 266 19.00 -3.15 11.59
CA ALA A 266 20.22 -3.83 11.15
C ALA A 266 19.92 -5.20 10.51
N SER A 267 20.81 -5.65 9.63
CA SER A 267 20.68 -6.96 8.97
C SER A 267 20.73 -8.13 9.96
N ASP A 268 21.43 -7.93 11.09
CA ASP A 268 21.42 -8.83 12.25
C ASP A 268 20.27 -8.43 13.18
N GLU A 269 19.21 -9.24 13.21
CA GLU A 269 18.03 -9.02 14.06
C GLU A 269 18.35 -9.00 15.56
N GLY A 270 19.53 -9.51 15.97
CA GLY A 270 20.01 -9.41 17.34
C GLY A 270 20.51 -8.02 17.73
N VAL A 271 20.69 -7.10 16.78
CA VAL A 271 21.13 -5.73 17.05
C VAL A 271 19.91 -4.85 17.34
N LEU A 272 19.88 -4.28 18.55
CA LEU A 272 18.72 -3.60 19.10
C LEU A 272 19.11 -2.23 19.66
N TRP A 273 18.21 -1.26 19.53
CA TRP A 273 18.31 0.00 20.25
C TRP A 273 17.82 -0.18 21.69
N ILE A 274 18.48 0.50 22.61
CA ILE A 274 18.15 0.51 24.04
C ILE A 274 18.17 1.94 24.56
N SER A 275 17.24 2.32 25.43
CA SER A 275 17.23 3.64 26.05
C SER A 275 17.35 3.59 27.58
N ARG A 276 18.00 4.62 28.12
CA ARG A 276 18.07 4.87 29.57
C ARG A 276 18.22 6.36 29.84
N GLU A 277 17.43 6.90 30.75
CA GLU A 277 17.47 8.30 31.19
C GLU A 277 17.40 9.28 30.00
N GLY A 278 16.51 9.00 29.04
CA GLY A 278 16.31 9.82 27.85
C GLY A 278 17.46 9.77 26.83
N ARG A 279 18.40 8.83 26.97
CA ARG A 279 19.51 8.61 26.02
C ARG A 279 19.40 7.24 25.37
N THR A 280 19.88 7.14 24.14
CA THR A 280 19.87 5.90 23.37
C THR A 280 21.27 5.32 23.20
N GLY A 281 21.36 4.00 23.28
CA GLY A 281 22.56 3.18 23.08
C GLY A 281 22.23 1.95 22.22
N LEU A 282 23.24 1.11 21.97
CA LEU A 282 23.14 -0.05 21.09
C LEU A 282 23.49 -1.33 21.84
N LEU A 283 22.66 -2.35 21.65
CA LEU A 283 22.82 -3.69 22.19
C LEU A 283 22.95 -4.69 21.03
N ARG A 284 23.68 -5.78 21.25
CA ARG A 284 23.59 -6.99 20.42
C ARG A 284 23.27 -8.20 21.28
N VAL A 285 22.37 -9.04 20.80
CA VAL A 285 22.11 -10.37 21.32
C VAL A 285 22.66 -11.40 20.36
N THR A 286 23.47 -12.34 20.87
CA THR A 286 23.97 -13.47 20.10
C THR A 286 23.86 -14.72 20.96
N GLU A 287 23.24 -15.78 20.43
CA GLU A 287 23.00 -17.03 21.18
C GLU A 287 22.37 -16.77 22.57
N ASN A 288 21.34 -15.92 22.62
CA ASN A 288 20.65 -15.51 23.86
C ASN A 288 21.53 -14.81 24.91
N VAL A 289 22.69 -14.30 24.50
CA VAL A 289 23.56 -13.47 25.35
C VAL A 289 23.52 -12.03 24.86
N ALA A 290 22.97 -11.13 25.70
CA ALA A 290 22.93 -9.70 25.45
C ALA A 290 24.27 -9.02 25.81
N SER A 291 24.77 -8.17 24.93
CA SER A 291 25.98 -7.36 25.10
C SER A 291 25.72 -5.92 24.68
N VAL A 292 25.96 -4.97 25.58
CA VAL A 292 25.86 -3.54 25.25
C VAL A 292 27.08 -3.16 24.41
N LEU A 293 26.85 -2.87 23.13
CA LEU A 293 27.88 -2.41 22.19
C LEU A 293 28.21 -0.94 22.41
N VAL A 294 27.18 -0.12 22.63
CA VAL A 294 27.31 1.32 22.91
C VAL A 294 26.40 1.66 24.07
N ALA A 295 26.97 2.17 25.17
CA ALA A 295 26.17 2.64 26.29
C ALA A 295 25.30 3.85 25.88
N PRO A 296 24.11 4.03 26.49
CA PRO A 296 23.24 5.17 26.20
C PRO A 296 23.97 6.51 26.25
N ARG A 297 23.99 7.21 25.12
CA ARG A 297 24.65 8.50 24.95
C ARG A 297 24.07 9.38 23.84
N PHE A 298 23.36 8.80 22.90
CA PHE A 298 22.77 9.52 21.77
C PHE A 298 21.47 10.20 22.18
N ASP A 299 21.24 11.40 21.65
CA ASP A 299 19.99 12.15 21.83
C ASP A 299 18.88 11.59 20.93
N ALA A 300 19.22 11.22 19.69
CA ALA A 300 18.32 10.55 18.74
C ALA A 300 19.09 9.53 17.90
N VAL A 301 18.36 8.57 17.32
CA VAL A 301 18.90 7.52 16.43
C VAL A 301 17.93 7.28 15.29
N TRP A 302 18.46 6.86 14.15
CA TRP A 302 17.68 6.36 13.01
C TRP A 302 18.03 4.89 12.76
N ASP A 303 17.18 4.19 12.01
CA ASP A 303 17.39 2.79 11.68
C ASP A 303 18.66 2.57 10.84
N PHE A 304 19.25 1.38 11.01
CA PHE A 304 20.35 0.93 10.18
C PHE A 304 19.86 0.63 8.77
N GLU A 305 20.53 1.24 7.80
CA GLU A 305 20.37 0.93 6.38
C GLU A 305 21.72 0.44 5.86
N GLU A 306 21.73 -0.75 5.26
CA GLU A 306 22.95 -1.47 4.93
C GLU A 306 24.01 -1.54 6.07
N ASP A 307 23.53 -1.74 7.30
CA ASP A 307 24.30 -1.78 8.56
C ASP A 307 25.01 -0.45 8.92
N VAL A 308 24.51 0.68 8.44
CA VAL A 308 24.92 2.04 8.86
C VAL A 308 23.72 2.82 9.39
N ALA A 309 23.86 3.39 10.59
CA ALA A 309 22.84 4.24 11.20
C ALA A 309 23.37 5.64 11.47
N SER A 310 22.48 6.64 11.31
CA SER A 310 22.70 8.00 11.78
C SER A 310 22.40 8.09 13.29
N VAL A 311 23.22 8.86 14.01
CA VAL A 311 23.05 9.11 15.45
C VAL A 311 23.28 10.56 15.77
N GLN A 312 22.45 11.13 16.64
CA GLN A 312 22.55 12.53 17.04
C GLN A 312 23.19 12.69 18.42
N VAL A 313 24.08 13.67 18.52
CA VAL A 313 24.57 14.20 19.80
C VAL A 313 24.56 15.73 19.74
N GLY A 314 23.72 16.37 20.55
CA GLY A 314 23.45 17.80 20.45
C GLY A 314 22.87 18.17 19.08
N ASP A 315 23.49 19.14 18.40
CA ASP A 315 23.07 19.65 17.10
C ASP A 315 23.81 18.98 15.92
N LYS A 316 24.52 17.87 16.16
CA LYS A 316 25.33 17.21 15.14
C LYS A 316 24.97 15.74 14.97
N ILE A 317 25.07 15.29 13.73
CA ILE A 317 24.87 13.92 13.32
C ILE A 317 26.22 13.23 13.11
N GLY A 318 26.33 12.01 13.62
CA GLY A 318 27.41 11.05 13.37
C GLY A 318 26.87 9.77 12.75
N LEU A 319 27.77 8.87 12.37
CA LEU A 319 27.43 7.59 11.76
C LEU A 319 28.03 6.45 12.57
N ILE A 320 27.28 5.37 12.77
CA ILE A 320 27.76 4.17 13.44
C ILE A 320 27.45 2.92 12.61
N ALA A 321 28.28 1.89 12.78
CA ALA A 321 28.06 0.56 12.22
C ALA A 321 27.26 -0.32 13.18
N ALA A 322 26.59 -1.35 12.65
CA ALA A 322 25.80 -2.32 13.44
C ALA A 322 26.61 -3.14 14.47
N ASP A 323 27.95 -3.09 14.40
CA ASP A 323 28.86 -3.62 15.42
C ASP A 323 29.18 -2.63 16.56
N GLY A 324 28.55 -1.45 16.54
CA GLY A 324 28.74 -0.36 17.50
C GLY A 324 29.96 0.51 17.22
N ARG A 325 30.73 0.23 16.16
CA ARG A 325 31.87 1.07 15.78
C ARG A 325 31.39 2.41 15.25
N GLU A 326 31.97 3.48 15.77
CA GLU A 326 31.80 4.83 15.24
C GLU A 326 32.47 4.93 13.85
N ILE A 327 31.66 5.15 12.82
CA ILE A 327 32.12 5.38 11.44
C ILE A 327 32.56 6.84 11.30
N LEU A 328 31.71 7.75 11.77
CA LEU A 328 31.97 9.19 11.77
C LEU A 328 31.49 9.78 13.10
N PRO A 329 32.35 10.47 13.87
CA PRO A 329 31.90 11.18 15.07
C PRO A 329 30.89 12.28 14.71
N PRO A 330 29.97 12.64 15.63
CA PRO A 330 29.01 13.72 15.41
C PRO A 330 29.70 15.01 14.94
N SER A 331 29.47 15.35 13.68
CA SER A 331 30.13 16.48 13.00
C SER A 331 29.38 16.99 11.77
N LEU A 332 28.37 16.26 11.31
CA LEU A 332 27.50 16.65 10.20
C LEU A 332 26.35 17.49 10.71
N ASP A 333 25.82 18.37 9.86
CA ASP A 333 24.60 19.12 10.16
C ASP A 333 23.36 18.24 9.94
N GLU A 334 23.37 17.44 8.87
CA GLU A 334 22.35 16.41 8.57
C GLU A 334 22.98 15.21 7.86
N ALA A 335 22.33 14.05 7.97
CA ALA A 335 22.67 12.84 7.22
C ALA A 335 21.41 12.01 6.94
N TRP A 336 21.31 11.46 5.74
CA TRP A 336 20.19 10.62 5.31
C TRP A 336 20.56 9.13 5.34
N ASN A 337 19.71 8.29 4.75
CA ASN A 337 19.91 6.85 4.69
C ASN A 337 21.18 6.45 3.90
N CYS A 338 21.74 5.29 4.24
CA CYS A 338 22.82 4.69 3.47
C CYS A 338 22.23 3.92 2.28
N ALA A 339 22.63 4.29 1.07
CA ALA A 339 22.24 3.61 -0.15
C ALA A 339 23.48 3.35 -1.02
N GLN A 340 23.61 2.11 -1.51
CA GLN A 340 24.73 1.66 -2.33
C GLN A 340 26.09 1.89 -1.65
N GLY A 341 26.12 1.81 -0.32
CA GLY A 341 27.31 2.04 0.48
C GLY A 341 27.73 3.50 0.69
N LEU A 342 26.87 4.47 0.36
CA LEU A 342 27.12 5.90 0.53
C LEU A 342 25.98 6.54 1.32
N VAL A 343 26.32 7.51 2.16
CA VAL A 343 25.39 8.32 2.95
C VAL A 343 25.41 9.74 2.41
N VAL A 344 24.25 10.27 2.02
CA VAL A 344 24.11 11.71 1.72
C VAL A 344 24.27 12.48 3.03
N ALA A 345 25.12 13.50 3.03
CA ALA A 345 25.45 14.25 4.23
C ALA A 345 25.61 15.74 3.94
N ARG A 346 25.12 16.57 4.87
CA ARG A 346 25.22 18.02 4.80
C ARG A 346 26.28 18.57 5.76
N VAL A 347 27.07 19.50 5.25
CA VAL A 347 27.91 20.40 6.06
C VAL A 347 27.77 21.82 5.53
N GLY A 348 27.32 22.75 6.37
CA GLY A 348 26.96 24.11 5.98
C GLY A 348 25.75 24.11 5.04
N ASP A 349 25.89 24.79 3.90
CA ASP A 349 24.87 24.91 2.85
C ASP A 349 25.02 23.87 1.73
N ARG A 350 25.90 22.86 1.90
CA ARG A 350 26.27 21.93 0.83
C ARG A 350 26.12 20.48 1.22
N LEU A 351 25.69 19.68 0.25
CA LEU A 351 25.59 18.23 0.35
C LEU A 351 26.77 17.54 -0.36
N GLY A 352 27.19 16.42 0.22
CA GLY A 352 28.18 15.50 -0.30
C GLY A 352 27.82 14.06 0.10
N PHE A 353 28.77 13.14 -0.08
CA PHE A 353 28.56 11.72 0.16
C PHE A 353 29.69 11.13 1.01
N VAL A 354 29.33 10.49 2.13
CA VAL A 354 30.24 9.81 3.06
C VAL A 354 30.18 8.31 2.82
N ASP A 355 31.34 7.65 2.80
CA ASP A 355 31.42 6.19 2.68
C ASP A 355 31.41 5.48 4.05
N LYS A 356 31.31 4.14 4.02
CA LYS A 356 31.32 3.29 5.25
C LYS A 356 32.65 3.31 6.03
N SER A 357 33.68 3.98 5.53
CA SER A 357 34.93 4.24 6.26
C SER A 357 34.90 5.55 7.05
N GLY A 358 33.86 6.38 6.85
CA GLY A 358 33.74 7.72 7.42
C GLY A 358 34.46 8.80 6.60
N GLY A 359 34.94 8.45 5.40
CA GLY A 359 35.57 9.38 4.46
C GLY A 359 34.55 10.00 3.52
N TRP A 360 34.81 11.24 3.07
CA TRP A 360 34.07 11.83 1.95
C TRP A 360 34.42 11.09 0.65
N ALA A 361 33.47 10.33 0.11
CA ALA A 361 33.55 9.80 -1.25
C ALA A 361 33.40 10.94 -2.27
N ILE A 362 32.47 11.86 -1.99
CA ILE A 362 32.29 13.11 -2.72
C ILE A 362 32.19 14.23 -1.69
N THR A 363 33.12 15.17 -1.72
CA THR A 363 33.14 16.30 -0.78
C THR A 363 31.91 17.21 -0.96
N PRO A 364 31.39 17.83 0.11
CA PRO A 364 30.22 18.71 0.02
C PRO A 364 30.41 19.82 -1.01
N ARG A 365 29.48 19.91 -1.96
CA ARG A 365 29.49 20.95 -3.00
C ARG A 365 28.14 21.18 -3.69
N PHE A 366 27.23 20.21 -3.63
CA PHE A 366 25.93 20.33 -4.26
C PHE A 366 24.97 21.13 -3.38
N GLU A 367 24.02 21.82 -4.00
CA GLU A 367 22.96 22.57 -3.29
C GLU A 367 21.93 21.60 -2.72
N ASP A 368 21.69 20.48 -3.42
CA ASP A 368 20.89 19.34 -2.98
C ASP A 368 21.38 18.05 -3.68
N ALA A 369 21.03 16.88 -3.16
CA ALA A 369 21.38 15.58 -3.74
C ALA A 369 20.48 14.46 -3.22
N GLY A 370 20.11 13.54 -4.10
CA GLY A 370 19.44 12.29 -3.73
C GLY A 370 20.40 11.11 -3.57
N SER A 371 19.85 9.98 -3.17
CA SER A 371 20.59 8.74 -2.96
C SER A 371 21.05 8.09 -4.28
N PHE A 372 22.12 7.30 -4.21
CA PHE A 372 22.59 6.51 -5.35
C PHE A 372 21.62 5.36 -5.64
N CYS A 373 21.20 5.24 -6.91
CA CYS A 373 20.42 4.11 -7.38
C CYS A 373 21.30 2.85 -7.60
N PRO A 374 20.71 1.65 -7.74
CA PRO A 374 21.46 0.42 -8.06
C PRO A 374 22.34 0.51 -9.32
N GLY A 375 22.03 1.41 -10.26
CA GLY A 375 22.83 1.71 -11.46
C GLY A 375 24.12 2.51 -11.18
N GLY A 376 24.32 2.99 -9.96
CA GLY A 376 25.52 3.75 -9.56
C GLY A 376 25.48 5.23 -9.92
N LEU A 377 24.29 5.78 -10.17
CA LEU A 377 24.05 7.20 -10.40
C LEU A 377 23.21 7.81 -9.27
N ALA A 378 23.34 9.12 -9.04
CA ALA A 378 22.51 9.86 -8.10
C ALA A 378 22.05 11.19 -8.72
N PRO A 379 20.84 11.67 -8.40
CA PRO A 379 20.44 13.02 -8.74
C PRO A 379 21.18 14.02 -7.85
N ALA A 380 21.61 15.13 -8.45
CA ALA A 380 22.25 16.23 -7.72
C ALA A 380 21.80 17.58 -8.29
N PHE A 381 21.59 18.53 -7.39
CA PHE A 381 21.13 19.88 -7.71
C PHE A 381 22.30 20.88 -7.63
N GLU A 382 22.50 21.61 -8.71
CA GLU A 382 23.48 22.68 -8.81
C GLU A 382 23.03 23.70 -9.85
N ALA A 383 23.25 25.00 -9.58
CA ALA A 383 22.90 26.07 -10.51
C ALA A 383 21.41 26.09 -10.90
N GLN A 384 20.53 25.82 -9.92
CA GLN A 384 19.07 25.90 -10.04
C GLN A 384 18.45 24.83 -10.95
N ALA A 385 19.13 23.70 -11.16
CA ALA A 385 18.60 22.56 -11.90
C ALA A 385 19.14 21.24 -11.33
N TRP A 386 18.40 20.16 -11.57
CA TRP A 386 18.81 18.80 -11.28
C TRP A 386 19.54 18.19 -12.47
N GLY A 387 20.54 17.34 -12.18
CA GLY A 387 21.25 16.48 -13.13
C GLY A 387 21.65 15.16 -12.48
N LEU A 388 22.42 14.32 -13.18
CA LEU A 388 22.87 13.01 -12.68
C LEU A 388 24.38 12.95 -12.55
N ILE A 389 24.87 12.46 -11.42
CA ILE A 389 26.29 12.26 -11.13
C ILE A 389 26.66 10.79 -11.00
N ASP A 390 27.92 10.46 -11.32
CA ASP A 390 28.52 9.17 -11.01
C ASP A 390 29.04 9.10 -9.56
N ARG A 391 29.57 7.95 -9.16
CA ARG A 391 30.14 7.72 -7.82
C ARG A 391 31.41 8.53 -7.50
N HIS A 392 32.00 9.20 -8.48
CA HIS A 392 33.10 10.15 -8.29
C HIS A 392 32.60 11.60 -8.23
N GLY A 393 31.29 11.81 -8.40
CA GLY A 393 30.66 13.12 -8.48
C GLY A 393 30.80 13.76 -9.86
N TYR A 394 31.21 13.06 -10.91
CA TYR A 394 31.21 13.66 -12.25
C TYR A 394 29.82 13.63 -12.86
N TRP A 395 29.42 14.72 -13.50
CA TRP A 395 28.15 14.79 -14.23
C TRP A 395 28.13 13.75 -15.37
N VAL A 396 27.21 12.80 -15.28
CA VAL A 396 26.83 11.88 -16.37
C VAL A 396 25.78 12.55 -17.25
N ALA A 397 24.82 13.24 -16.62
CA ALA A 397 23.90 14.17 -17.26
C ALA A 397 23.99 15.52 -16.56
N ALA A 398 24.25 16.59 -17.31
CA ALA A 398 24.41 17.93 -16.73
C ALA A 398 23.08 18.45 -16.17
N PRO A 399 23.11 19.37 -15.19
CA PRO A 399 21.89 19.97 -14.66
C PRO A 399 21.08 20.71 -15.73
N GLU A 400 19.87 20.23 -16.00
CA GLU A 400 18.94 20.85 -16.96
C GLU A 400 17.45 20.58 -16.68
N TRP A 401 17.13 19.90 -15.58
CA TRP A 401 15.76 19.53 -15.21
C TRP A 401 15.28 20.28 -13.98
N GLU A 402 13.96 20.47 -13.90
CA GLU A 402 13.29 21.05 -12.74
C GLU A 402 13.23 20.07 -11.59
N ASP A 403 13.13 18.77 -11.89
CA ASP A 403 13.25 17.67 -10.94
C ASP A 403 13.85 16.41 -11.59
N VAL A 404 14.55 15.60 -10.80
CA VAL A 404 15.02 14.26 -11.19
C VAL A 404 14.97 13.33 -9.98
N TYR A 405 14.18 12.27 -10.06
CA TYR A 405 14.05 11.28 -9.00
C TYR A 405 14.13 9.85 -9.53
N TRP A 406 14.52 8.92 -8.66
CA TRP A 406 14.54 7.50 -8.96
C TRP A 406 13.17 6.90 -8.74
N ASP A 407 12.63 6.21 -9.74
CA ASP A 407 11.38 5.46 -9.67
C ASP A 407 11.70 3.97 -9.55
N GLU A 408 11.34 3.38 -8.41
CA GLU A 408 11.63 1.96 -8.12
C GLU A 408 10.85 1.01 -9.03
N ASP A 409 9.60 1.36 -9.37
CA ASP A 409 8.72 0.50 -10.16
C ASP A 409 9.14 0.46 -11.64
N LEU A 410 9.70 1.55 -12.15
CA LEU A 410 10.30 1.63 -13.48
C LEU A 410 11.79 1.25 -13.48
N HIS A 411 12.45 1.21 -12.32
CA HIS A 411 13.90 1.04 -12.20
C HIS A 411 14.69 2.03 -13.09
N ALA A 412 14.25 3.28 -13.10
CA ALA A 412 14.76 4.35 -13.97
C ALA A 412 14.59 5.72 -13.29
N PHE A 413 15.25 6.74 -13.84
CA PHE A 413 15.05 8.11 -13.40
C PHE A 413 13.92 8.77 -14.18
N ILE A 414 12.96 9.35 -13.46
CA ILE A 414 12.00 10.30 -14.03
C ILE A 414 12.63 11.68 -14.00
N THR A 415 12.49 12.39 -15.11
CA THR A 415 12.97 13.77 -15.23
C THR A 415 11.81 14.69 -15.52
N GLU A 416 11.77 15.85 -14.87
CA GLU A 416 10.70 16.83 -15.10
C GLU A 416 11.21 18.13 -15.73
N ARG A 417 10.44 18.65 -16.69
CA ARG A 417 10.66 19.95 -17.31
C ARG A 417 9.35 20.49 -17.85
N ASP A 418 9.06 21.76 -17.56
CA ASP A 418 7.84 22.45 -18.01
C ASP A 418 6.55 21.69 -17.60
N GLY A 419 6.57 21.04 -16.43
CA GLY A 419 5.47 20.21 -15.92
C GLY A 419 5.25 18.90 -16.68
N MET A 420 6.25 18.43 -17.41
CA MET A 420 6.19 17.21 -18.23
C MET A 420 7.31 16.24 -17.82
N GLN A 421 7.00 14.96 -17.86
CA GLN A 421 7.88 13.86 -17.51
C GLN A 421 8.61 13.29 -18.73
N GLY A 422 9.88 12.97 -18.51
CA GLY A 422 10.77 12.21 -19.37
C GLY A 422 11.42 11.08 -18.57
N LEU A 423 12.27 10.29 -19.22
CA LEU A 423 12.86 9.09 -18.61
C LEU A 423 14.32 8.91 -19.03
N ILE A 424 15.18 8.66 -18.05
CA ILE A 424 16.58 8.26 -18.22
C ILE A 424 16.76 6.89 -17.57
N ASP A 425 17.35 5.93 -18.28
CA ASP A 425 17.58 4.60 -17.70
C ASP A 425 18.66 4.62 -16.59
N ALA A 426 18.80 3.51 -15.86
CA ALA A 426 19.75 3.39 -14.75
C ALA A 426 21.23 3.59 -15.14
N SER A 427 21.56 3.57 -16.43
CA SER A 427 22.92 3.83 -16.95
C SER A 427 23.17 5.31 -17.29
N GLY A 428 22.14 6.15 -17.20
CA GLY A 428 22.20 7.57 -17.56
C GLY A 428 21.89 7.84 -19.03
N ARG A 429 21.36 6.86 -19.78
CA ARG A 429 20.96 7.05 -21.17
C ARG A 429 19.55 7.63 -21.23
N PRO A 430 19.31 8.77 -21.90
CA PRO A 430 17.97 9.29 -22.13
C PRO A 430 17.15 8.32 -22.99
N VAL A 431 15.94 8.00 -22.54
CA VAL A 431 14.98 7.11 -23.22
C VAL A 431 13.81 7.91 -23.76
N LEU A 432 13.27 8.84 -22.97
CA LEU A 432 12.17 9.72 -23.35
C LEU A 432 12.50 11.16 -22.98
N ASP A 433 12.26 12.08 -23.92
CA ASP A 433 12.27 13.52 -23.63
C ASP A 433 11.06 13.88 -22.76
N ALA A 434 11.22 14.92 -21.93
CA ALA A 434 10.16 15.47 -21.09
C ALA A 434 8.98 15.99 -21.95
N SER A 435 8.01 15.12 -22.20
CA SER A 435 6.93 15.35 -23.17
C SER A 435 5.62 14.64 -22.82
N PHE A 436 5.58 13.96 -21.68
CA PHE A 436 4.44 13.21 -21.19
C PHE A 436 3.92 13.81 -19.90
N ALA A 437 2.60 13.77 -19.68
CA ALA A 437 2.00 14.20 -18.43
C ALA A 437 2.26 13.20 -17.29
N ALA A 438 2.39 11.90 -17.61
CA ALA A 438 2.77 10.87 -16.65
C ALA A 438 3.41 9.65 -17.34
N LEU A 439 4.27 8.95 -16.60
CA LEU A 439 4.86 7.67 -16.97
C LEU A 439 4.54 6.63 -15.88
N ALA A 440 4.33 5.37 -16.29
CA ALA A 440 4.09 4.26 -15.37
C ALA A 440 4.54 2.93 -15.98
N PRO A 441 4.92 1.91 -15.20
CA PRO A 441 5.11 0.57 -15.74
C PRO A 441 3.76 0.03 -16.24
N LEU A 442 3.78 -0.76 -17.33
CA LEU A 442 2.55 -1.39 -17.84
C LEU A 442 2.24 -2.73 -17.16
N ASP A 443 3.27 -3.49 -16.75
CA ASP A 443 3.15 -4.81 -16.12
C ASP A 443 4.34 -5.02 -15.17
N THR A 444 4.03 -5.27 -13.90
CA THR A 444 4.99 -5.33 -12.76
C THR A 444 5.06 -6.70 -12.11
N SER A 445 4.53 -7.75 -12.75
CA SER A 445 4.65 -9.12 -12.22
C SER A 445 6.10 -9.65 -12.20
N ALA A 446 7.00 -9.00 -12.95
CA ALA A 446 8.42 -9.28 -13.00
C ALA A 446 9.25 -8.08 -12.53
N ASP A 447 10.42 -8.37 -11.96
CA ASP A 447 11.39 -7.36 -11.54
C ASP A 447 11.78 -6.42 -12.70
N ALA A 448 11.60 -5.12 -12.48
CA ALA A 448 11.84 -4.10 -13.50
C ALA A 448 13.30 -4.09 -14.00
N ALA A 449 14.28 -4.35 -13.13
CA ALA A 449 15.69 -4.41 -13.52
C ALA A 449 15.96 -5.56 -14.49
N GLU A 450 15.32 -6.72 -14.30
CA GLU A 450 15.38 -7.85 -15.25
C GLU A 450 14.65 -7.55 -16.57
N LEU A 451 13.54 -6.81 -16.53
CA LEU A 451 12.84 -6.36 -17.74
C LEU A 451 13.70 -5.42 -18.59
N TRP A 452 14.45 -4.51 -17.97
CA TRP A 452 15.45 -3.68 -18.66
C TRP A 452 16.54 -4.54 -19.30
N LYS A 453 17.15 -5.47 -18.55
CA LYS A 453 18.23 -6.35 -19.05
C LYS A 453 17.78 -7.23 -20.23
N SER A 454 16.52 -7.68 -20.21
CA SER A 454 15.95 -8.55 -21.25
C SER A 454 15.39 -7.78 -22.46
N GLY A 455 15.29 -6.45 -22.40
CA GLY A 455 14.66 -5.63 -23.43
C GLY A 455 13.13 -5.76 -23.48
N LEU A 456 12.53 -6.28 -22.40
CA LEU A 456 11.10 -6.50 -22.28
C LEU A 456 10.37 -5.39 -21.52
N MET A 457 11.10 -4.40 -21.00
CA MET A 457 10.49 -3.23 -20.33
C MET A 457 9.43 -2.55 -21.21
N ARG A 458 8.26 -2.27 -20.61
CA ARG A 458 7.12 -1.57 -21.23
C ARG A 458 6.66 -0.46 -20.30
N ILE A 459 6.62 0.74 -20.84
CA ILE A 459 6.29 1.97 -20.14
C ILE A 459 4.98 2.50 -20.73
N SER A 460 3.96 2.60 -19.89
CA SER A 460 2.73 3.34 -20.19
C SER A 460 3.04 4.83 -20.18
N VAL A 461 2.64 5.53 -21.23
CA VAL A 461 2.82 6.98 -21.37
C VAL A 461 1.47 7.67 -21.42
N LEU A 462 1.31 8.78 -20.71
CA LEU A 462 0.13 9.64 -20.73
C LEU A 462 0.48 10.99 -21.34
N THR A 463 -0.26 11.43 -22.34
CA THR A 463 -0.11 12.77 -22.93
C THR A 463 -1.02 13.79 -22.25
N PRO A 464 -0.74 15.10 -22.37
CA PRO A 464 -1.60 16.16 -21.81
C PRO A 464 -3.03 16.17 -22.33
N ASP A 465 -3.28 15.65 -23.54
CA ASP A 465 -4.62 15.48 -24.11
C ASP A 465 -5.30 14.16 -23.68
N ALA A 466 -4.83 13.57 -22.58
CA ALA A 466 -5.34 12.35 -21.97
C ALA A 466 -5.34 11.14 -22.92
N ARG A 467 -4.26 11.00 -23.71
CA ARG A 467 -4.05 9.81 -24.55
C ARG A 467 -2.95 8.96 -23.98
N ARG A 468 -3.17 7.65 -24.05
CA ARG A 468 -2.27 6.64 -23.57
C ARG A 468 -1.74 5.77 -24.70
N GLY A 469 -0.50 5.34 -24.53
CA GLY A 469 0.20 4.39 -25.39
C GLY A 469 1.27 3.67 -24.59
N VAL A 470 2.02 2.81 -25.27
CA VAL A 470 3.11 2.05 -24.64
C VAL A 470 4.37 2.28 -25.44
N VAL A 471 5.47 2.57 -24.76
CA VAL A 471 6.82 2.61 -25.31
C VAL A 471 7.67 1.51 -24.68
N ASP A 472 8.70 1.04 -25.38
CA ASP A 472 9.69 0.13 -24.80
C ASP A 472 10.85 0.88 -24.15
N GLY A 473 11.77 0.14 -23.53
CA GLY A 473 12.99 0.70 -22.93
C GLY A 473 13.98 1.36 -23.92
N GLU A 474 13.72 1.30 -25.23
CA GLU A 474 14.47 2.05 -26.24
C GLU A 474 13.74 3.33 -26.69
N GLY A 475 12.59 3.63 -26.07
CA GLY A 475 11.72 4.76 -26.42
C GLY A 475 10.87 4.53 -27.67
N ALA A 476 10.83 3.30 -28.21
CA ALA A 476 10.04 3.00 -29.39
C ALA A 476 8.57 2.73 -29.03
N VAL A 477 7.64 3.37 -29.73
CA VAL A 477 6.20 3.17 -29.54
C VAL A 477 5.82 1.73 -29.94
N ARG A 478 5.32 0.97 -28.96
CA ARG A 478 4.81 -0.40 -29.11
C ARG A 478 3.30 -0.47 -29.18
N VAL A 479 2.61 0.44 -28.50
CA VAL A 479 1.16 0.65 -28.63
C VAL A 479 0.95 2.13 -28.99
N PRO A 480 0.24 2.46 -30.09
CA PRO A 480 0.00 3.83 -30.50
C PRO A 480 -0.60 4.68 -29.36
N ILE A 481 -0.14 5.92 -29.24
CA ILE A 481 -0.56 6.86 -28.19
C ILE A 481 -1.89 7.50 -28.59
N VAL A 482 -2.93 6.68 -28.64
CA VAL A 482 -4.26 7.02 -29.14
C VAL A 482 -5.38 6.41 -28.28
N TYR A 483 -5.07 5.70 -27.21
CA TYR A 483 -6.12 5.11 -26.39
C TYR A 483 -6.49 6.05 -25.25
N SER A 484 -7.71 5.91 -24.73
CA SER A 484 -8.14 6.66 -23.55
C SER A 484 -7.60 5.99 -22.28
N ASP A 485 -7.51 4.66 -22.30
CA ASP A 485 -6.88 3.88 -21.23
C ASP A 485 -6.19 2.62 -21.73
N LEU A 486 -5.33 2.06 -20.89
CA LEU A 486 -4.58 0.83 -21.13
C LEU A 486 -4.66 -0.06 -19.89
N GLY A 487 -4.58 -1.37 -20.09
CA GLY A 487 -4.45 -2.30 -18.99
C GLY A 487 -3.84 -3.63 -19.43
N GLU A 488 -3.62 -4.50 -18.45
CA GLU A 488 -3.27 -5.88 -18.72
C GLU A 488 -4.47 -6.68 -19.23
N VAL A 489 -4.18 -7.76 -19.93
CA VAL A 489 -5.19 -8.76 -20.28
C VAL A 489 -5.36 -9.71 -19.10
N SER A 490 -6.57 -9.73 -18.53
CA SER A 490 -6.94 -10.75 -17.55
C SER A 490 -7.16 -12.11 -18.24
N TRP A 491 -6.45 -13.14 -17.78
CA TRP A 491 -6.57 -14.51 -18.29
C TRP A 491 -7.50 -15.39 -17.43
N LEU A 492 -8.31 -16.21 -18.07
CA LEU A 492 -9.23 -17.18 -17.45
C LEU A 492 -8.70 -18.63 -17.61
N PRO A 493 -8.90 -19.53 -16.62
CA PRO A 493 -9.77 -19.37 -15.45
C PRO A 493 -9.07 -19.40 -14.07
N SER A 494 -9.48 -18.52 -13.16
CA SER A 494 -9.07 -18.61 -11.76
C SER A 494 -9.99 -19.55 -10.96
N GLU A 495 -9.42 -20.44 -10.15
CA GLU A 495 -10.16 -21.21 -9.11
C GLU A 495 -10.51 -20.32 -7.89
N ARG A 496 -9.97 -19.09 -7.85
CA ARG A 496 -10.18 -18.10 -6.78
C ARG A 496 -10.74 -16.81 -7.39
N PRO A 497 -11.92 -16.34 -6.96
CA PRO A 497 -12.42 -15.03 -7.36
C PRO A 497 -11.38 -13.94 -7.07
N GLY A 498 -11.10 -13.07 -8.05
CA GLY A 498 -10.27 -11.88 -7.86
C GLY A 498 -8.75 -12.03 -8.02
N ILE A 499 -8.22 -13.21 -8.35
CA ILE A 499 -6.79 -13.38 -8.68
C ILE A 499 -6.63 -13.61 -10.19
N PRO A 500 -5.96 -12.72 -10.95
CA PRO A 500 -5.64 -12.95 -12.35
C PRO A 500 -4.70 -14.15 -12.51
N GLU A 501 -4.99 -15.07 -13.43
CA GLU A 501 -4.05 -16.13 -13.79
C GLU A 501 -2.93 -15.57 -14.70
N PRO A 502 -1.72 -16.14 -14.66
CA PRO A 502 -0.65 -15.73 -15.56
C PRO A 502 -1.00 -16.06 -17.01
N ALA A 503 -0.44 -15.27 -17.92
CA ALA A 503 -0.57 -15.53 -19.35
C ALA A 503 -0.04 -16.94 -19.73
N PRO A 504 -0.56 -17.55 -20.81
CA PRO A 504 -0.01 -18.80 -21.34
C PRO A 504 1.51 -18.72 -21.58
N ASP A 505 2.20 -19.84 -21.44
CA ASP A 505 3.64 -19.93 -21.60
C ASP A 505 4.14 -19.16 -22.85
N GLY A 506 5.06 -18.21 -22.61
CA GLY A 506 5.66 -17.37 -23.64
C GLY A 506 4.78 -16.23 -24.16
N GLN A 507 3.63 -15.96 -23.55
CA GLN A 507 2.74 -14.83 -23.90
C GLN A 507 2.71 -13.70 -22.85
N ALA A 508 3.42 -13.85 -21.73
CA ALA A 508 3.56 -12.80 -20.72
C ALA A 508 4.10 -11.50 -21.36
N GLY A 509 3.46 -10.37 -21.04
CA GLY A 509 3.84 -9.05 -21.56
C GLY A 509 3.69 -8.86 -23.09
N ARG A 510 3.06 -9.79 -23.82
CA ARG A 510 2.86 -9.66 -25.28
C ARG A 510 1.66 -8.79 -25.64
N TYR A 511 0.59 -8.90 -24.86
CA TYR A 511 -0.69 -8.30 -25.17
C TYR A 511 -1.01 -7.17 -24.20
N ALA A 512 -1.59 -6.09 -24.73
CA ALA A 512 -2.16 -5.02 -23.93
C ALA A 512 -3.67 -4.95 -24.18
N ARG A 513 -4.46 -4.79 -23.11
CA ARG A 513 -5.85 -4.39 -23.20
C ARG A 513 -5.87 -2.90 -23.51
N ILE A 514 -6.55 -2.53 -24.58
CA ILE A 514 -6.68 -1.16 -25.06
C ILE A 514 -8.10 -0.70 -24.85
N LEU A 515 -8.27 0.54 -24.35
CA LEU A 515 -9.58 1.10 -24.05
C LEU A 515 -9.77 2.46 -24.73
N ALA A 516 -10.94 2.65 -25.30
CA ALA A 516 -11.39 3.93 -25.84
C ALA A 516 -12.67 4.35 -25.11
N ASN A 517 -12.68 5.56 -24.55
CA ASN A 517 -13.91 6.15 -24.03
C ASN A 517 -14.82 6.49 -25.22
N VAL A 518 -16.01 5.90 -25.26
CA VAL A 518 -16.99 6.07 -26.35
C VAL A 518 -18.15 7.00 -25.98
N GLY A 519 -18.12 7.60 -24.79
CA GLY A 519 -19.10 8.57 -24.33
C GLY A 519 -19.62 8.25 -22.93
N ARG A 520 -20.87 8.61 -22.67
CA ARG A 520 -21.57 8.32 -21.43
C ARG A 520 -22.93 7.69 -21.71
N ASP A 521 -23.38 6.82 -20.83
CA ASP A 521 -24.73 6.26 -20.90
C ASP A 521 -25.79 7.24 -20.36
N ASP A 522 -27.05 6.79 -20.32
CA ASP A 522 -28.19 7.60 -19.88
C ASP A 522 -28.10 7.99 -18.39
N ASP A 523 -27.34 7.23 -17.58
CA ASP A 523 -27.10 7.48 -16.16
C ASP A 523 -25.89 8.41 -15.94
N GLY A 524 -25.16 8.73 -17.01
CA GLY A 524 -24.02 9.63 -16.99
C GLY A 524 -22.68 8.93 -16.72
N ASP A 525 -22.69 7.61 -16.67
CA ASP A 525 -21.51 6.76 -16.46
C ASP A 525 -20.72 6.63 -17.75
N GLU A 526 -19.39 6.56 -17.63
CA GLU A 526 -18.51 6.48 -18.80
C GLU A 526 -18.61 5.11 -19.47
N THR A 527 -18.76 5.15 -20.78
CA THR A 527 -18.85 3.94 -21.61
C THR A 527 -17.53 3.71 -22.32
N TRP A 528 -17.10 2.46 -22.32
CA TRP A 528 -15.78 2.06 -22.80
C TRP A 528 -15.92 1.02 -23.89
N ALA A 529 -15.08 1.17 -24.91
CA ALA A 529 -14.82 0.14 -25.89
C ALA A 529 -13.45 -0.47 -25.61
N GLU A 530 -13.39 -1.79 -25.65
CA GLU A 530 -12.19 -2.57 -25.42
C GLU A 530 -11.71 -3.26 -26.69
N GLY A 531 -10.41 -3.51 -26.72
CA GLY A 531 -9.75 -4.36 -27.68
C GLY A 531 -8.49 -4.97 -27.09
N VAL A 532 -7.77 -5.71 -27.93
CA VAL A 532 -6.50 -6.34 -27.56
C VAL A 532 -5.46 -5.98 -28.61
N TYR A 533 -4.34 -5.42 -28.15
CA TYR A 533 -3.20 -5.07 -28.97
C TYR A 533 -2.08 -6.08 -28.80
N ASP A 534 -1.57 -6.62 -29.90
CA ASP A 534 -0.39 -7.48 -29.91
C ASP A 534 0.86 -6.62 -30.14
N MET A 535 1.64 -6.41 -29.08
CA MET A 535 2.86 -5.61 -29.14
C MET A 535 3.98 -6.26 -29.94
N ALA A 536 3.95 -7.60 -30.12
CA ALA A 536 4.92 -8.30 -30.94
C ALA A 536 4.63 -8.13 -32.44
N GLU A 537 3.34 -8.10 -32.81
CA GLU A 537 2.92 -7.89 -34.21
C GLU A 537 2.68 -6.42 -34.57
N GLY A 538 2.53 -5.53 -33.59
CA GLY A 538 2.28 -4.11 -33.80
C GLY A 538 0.89 -3.82 -34.40
N ARG A 539 -0.14 -4.55 -33.94
CA ARG A 539 -1.51 -4.37 -34.42
C ARG A 539 -2.55 -4.73 -33.36
N GLU A 540 -3.77 -4.19 -33.55
CA GLU A 540 -4.96 -4.68 -32.87
C GLU A 540 -5.28 -6.10 -33.38
N VAL A 541 -5.22 -7.10 -32.50
CA VAL A 541 -5.71 -8.46 -32.78
C VAL A 541 -7.21 -8.54 -32.56
N LEU A 542 -7.72 -7.77 -31.59
CA LEU A 542 -9.13 -7.44 -31.46
C LEU A 542 -9.28 -5.93 -31.54
N ALA A 543 -10.17 -5.49 -32.43
CA ALA A 543 -10.44 -4.07 -32.62
C ALA A 543 -11.03 -3.45 -31.35
N CYS A 544 -10.62 -2.22 -31.03
CA CYS A 544 -11.11 -1.47 -29.86
C CYS A 544 -12.58 -1.02 -30.02
N ARG A 545 -13.53 -1.96 -29.93
CA ARG A 545 -14.98 -1.75 -30.14
C ARG A 545 -15.86 -2.72 -29.36
N HIS A 546 -15.27 -3.56 -28.53
CA HIS A 546 -15.97 -4.59 -27.77
C HIS A 546 -16.36 -4.06 -26.40
N VAL A 547 -17.35 -4.67 -25.75
CA VAL A 547 -17.81 -4.22 -24.43
C VAL A 547 -16.83 -4.70 -23.36
N LEU A 548 -16.42 -5.97 -23.44
CA LEU A 548 -15.45 -6.60 -22.55
C LEU A 548 -14.63 -7.63 -23.30
N THR A 549 -13.36 -7.77 -22.94
CA THR A 549 -12.44 -8.76 -23.50
C THR A 549 -11.64 -9.49 -22.42
N PHE A 550 -11.58 -10.82 -22.50
CA PHE A 550 -10.78 -11.66 -21.59
C PHE A 550 -9.89 -12.61 -22.37
N GLY A 551 -8.68 -12.87 -21.84
CA GLY A 551 -7.82 -13.95 -22.30
C GLY A 551 -8.41 -15.31 -21.90
N LEU A 552 -8.42 -16.26 -22.82
CA LEU A 552 -8.94 -17.61 -22.60
C LEU A 552 -7.91 -18.63 -23.07
N ALA A 553 -7.44 -19.49 -22.16
CA ALA A 553 -6.47 -20.54 -22.47
C ALA A 553 -7.09 -21.94 -22.31
N TRP A 554 -6.69 -22.89 -23.16
CA TRP A 554 -7.07 -24.29 -23.05
C TRP A 554 -5.95 -25.21 -23.54
N ASN A 555 -6.05 -26.51 -23.24
CA ASN A 555 -5.05 -27.46 -23.71
C ASN A 555 -4.96 -27.49 -25.25
N GLY A 556 -3.85 -26.97 -25.78
CA GLY A 556 -3.57 -26.89 -27.22
C GLY A 556 -3.92 -25.56 -27.89
N GLY A 557 -4.27 -24.50 -27.16
CA GLY A 557 -4.47 -23.16 -27.74
C GLY A 557 -4.92 -22.09 -26.74
N TYR A 558 -5.04 -20.86 -27.23
CA TYR A 558 -5.61 -19.74 -26.48
C TYR A 558 -6.32 -18.78 -27.44
N GLY A 559 -7.08 -17.84 -26.89
CA GLY A 559 -7.84 -16.86 -27.63
C GLY A 559 -8.54 -15.87 -26.70
N TRP A 560 -9.63 -15.30 -27.18
CA TRP A 560 -10.29 -14.17 -26.56
C TRP A 560 -11.77 -14.44 -26.37
N LEU A 561 -12.24 -14.37 -25.13
CA LEU A 561 -13.68 -14.30 -24.85
C LEU A 561 -14.10 -12.85 -25.02
N VAL A 562 -15.13 -12.63 -25.85
CA VAL A 562 -15.54 -11.28 -26.25
C VAL A 562 -17.02 -11.08 -25.97
N MET A 563 -17.35 -9.99 -25.28
CA MET A 563 -18.70 -9.46 -25.20
C MET A 563 -18.85 -8.31 -26.19
N HIS A 564 -19.92 -8.36 -26.98
CA HIS A 564 -20.17 -7.43 -28.06
C HIS A 564 -21.60 -6.88 -27.98
N ALA A 565 -21.71 -5.56 -28.13
CA ALA A 565 -22.98 -4.90 -28.37
C ALA A 565 -23.22 -4.87 -29.90
N ASP A 566 -24.34 -5.44 -30.32
CA ASP A 566 -24.83 -5.36 -31.71
C ASP A 566 -25.85 -4.21 -31.85
N GLU A 567 -26.26 -3.88 -33.08
CA GLU A 567 -27.25 -2.83 -33.35
C GLU A 567 -28.60 -3.10 -32.65
N ALA A 568 -28.94 -4.38 -32.47
CA ALA A 568 -30.12 -4.83 -31.73
C ALA A 568 -29.70 -5.64 -30.51
N PRO A 569 -30.28 -5.39 -29.32
CA PRO A 569 -29.91 -6.11 -28.10
C PRO A 569 -30.32 -7.59 -28.18
N CYS A 570 -29.47 -8.46 -27.61
CA CYS A 570 -29.72 -9.88 -27.48
C CYS A 570 -30.95 -10.13 -26.57
N PRO A 571 -32.03 -10.74 -27.07
CA PRO A 571 -33.28 -10.91 -26.30
C PRO A 571 -33.17 -11.98 -25.20
N TYR A 572 -32.11 -12.78 -25.20
CA TYR A 572 -31.90 -13.87 -24.24
C TYR A 572 -30.74 -13.59 -23.26
N ASN A 573 -30.22 -12.37 -23.26
CA ASN A 573 -29.24 -11.87 -22.29
C ASN A 573 -29.84 -10.64 -21.59
N VAL A 574 -29.76 -10.59 -20.26
CA VAL A 574 -30.32 -9.50 -19.46
C VAL A 574 -29.65 -8.16 -19.75
N ASP A 575 -28.36 -8.18 -20.10
CA ASP A 575 -27.58 -6.99 -20.45
C ASP A 575 -27.62 -6.69 -21.96
N GLY A 576 -28.34 -7.50 -22.74
CA GLY A 576 -28.51 -7.28 -24.18
C GLY A 576 -27.27 -7.55 -25.04
N PHE A 577 -26.20 -8.11 -24.49
CA PHE A 577 -24.96 -8.38 -25.24
C PHE A 577 -24.91 -9.78 -25.88
N PHE A 578 -24.11 -9.90 -26.92
CA PHE A 578 -23.72 -11.16 -27.53
C PHE A 578 -22.31 -11.56 -27.09
N VAL A 579 -22.11 -12.87 -26.92
CA VAL A 579 -20.83 -13.46 -26.52
C VAL A 579 -20.27 -14.27 -27.68
N GLY A 580 -18.97 -14.13 -27.92
CA GLY A 580 -18.21 -14.90 -28.90
C GLY A 580 -16.84 -15.29 -28.37
N VAL A 581 -16.14 -16.15 -29.13
CA VAL A 581 -14.75 -16.53 -28.85
C VAL A 581 -13.92 -16.35 -30.10
N ALA A 582 -12.89 -15.51 -30.03
CA ALA A 582 -11.89 -15.36 -31.08
C ALA A 582 -10.65 -16.21 -30.78
N ARG A 583 -9.93 -16.59 -31.83
CA ARG A 583 -8.59 -17.18 -31.73
C ARG A 583 -7.56 -16.09 -31.40
N ALA A 584 -6.37 -16.50 -30.95
CA ALA A 584 -5.27 -15.60 -30.64
C ALA A 584 -5.00 -14.56 -31.76
N GLU A 585 -5.12 -14.95 -33.03
CA GLU A 585 -4.82 -14.11 -34.18
C GLU A 585 -5.89 -13.03 -34.47
N GLY A 586 -7.08 -13.18 -33.88
CA GLY A 586 -8.25 -12.30 -34.05
C GLY A 586 -9.41 -12.91 -34.83
N ASP A 587 -9.22 -14.06 -35.49
CA ASP A 587 -10.28 -14.75 -36.24
C ASP A 587 -11.31 -15.39 -35.30
N TRP A 588 -12.60 -15.29 -35.63
CA TRP A 588 -13.65 -15.90 -34.81
C TRP A 588 -13.56 -17.43 -34.82
N LEU A 589 -13.38 -18.01 -33.63
CA LEU A 589 -13.57 -19.44 -33.38
C LEU A 589 -15.07 -19.76 -33.29
N HIS A 590 -15.80 -18.89 -32.58
CA HIS A 590 -17.25 -18.85 -32.48
C HIS A 590 -17.67 -17.38 -32.55
N GLU A 591 -18.41 -17.00 -33.58
CA GLU A 591 -18.92 -15.63 -33.77
C GLU A 591 -19.72 -15.14 -32.55
N PRO A 592 -19.77 -13.82 -32.26
CA PRO A 592 -20.61 -13.23 -31.21
C PRO A 592 -22.11 -13.39 -31.52
N ALA A 593 -22.62 -14.60 -31.33
CA ALA A 593 -23.99 -15.00 -31.68
C ALA A 593 -24.70 -15.73 -30.52
N TYR A 594 -24.09 -15.70 -29.34
CA TYR A 594 -24.55 -16.45 -28.17
C TYR A 594 -24.98 -15.51 -27.07
N ALA A 595 -26.10 -15.82 -26.41
CA ALA A 595 -26.52 -15.10 -25.22
C ALA A 595 -25.57 -15.37 -24.05
N TRP A 596 -25.04 -16.60 -23.97
CA TRP A 596 -24.02 -17.01 -23.02
C TRP A 596 -23.29 -18.28 -23.52
N ILE A 597 -22.07 -18.49 -23.02
CA ILE A 597 -21.26 -19.69 -23.27
C ILE A 597 -20.81 -20.25 -21.91
N GLY A 598 -21.03 -21.54 -21.67
CA GLY A 598 -20.73 -22.21 -20.41
C GLY A 598 -21.89 -22.15 -19.40
N SER A 599 -22.29 -20.95 -18.96
CA SER A 599 -23.39 -20.79 -17.99
C SER A 599 -24.20 -19.49 -18.21
N PRO A 600 -25.52 -19.48 -17.90
CA PRO A 600 -26.31 -18.25 -17.89
C PRO A 600 -25.85 -17.19 -16.89
N GLU A 601 -25.22 -17.62 -15.79
CA GLU A 601 -24.72 -16.75 -14.71
C GLU A 601 -23.42 -16.02 -15.08
N SER A 602 -22.83 -16.32 -16.24
CA SER A 602 -21.47 -15.89 -16.63
C SER A 602 -21.32 -14.39 -16.97
N LEU A 603 -22.36 -13.55 -16.86
CA LEU A 603 -22.37 -12.24 -17.54
C LEU A 603 -22.86 -11.03 -16.73
N GLN A 604 -23.11 -11.12 -15.42
CA GLN A 604 -23.65 -9.97 -14.66
C GLN A 604 -22.64 -8.80 -14.51
N THR A 605 -22.91 -7.69 -15.18
CA THR A 605 -22.42 -6.32 -14.87
C THR A 605 -23.43 -5.65 -13.90
N ALA A 606 -23.12 -4.76 -12.93
CA ALA A 606 -22.36 -3.51 -12.96
C ALA A 606 -21.59 -3.21 -11.64
N ALA A 607 -21.33 -4.20 -10.78
CA ALA A 607 -20.61 -4.00 -9.51
C ALA A 607 -19.58 -5.10 -9.17
N GLY A 608 -19.08 -5.82 -10.18
CA GLY A 608 -18.07 -6.86 -10.00
C GLY A 608 -18.59 -8.11 -9.28
N VAL A 609 -18.97 -9.15 -10.04
CA VAL A 609 -18.93 -10.53 -9.55
C VAL A 609 -18.31 -11.41 -10.63
N TYR A 610 -17.08 -11.87 -10.36
CA TYR A 610 -16.33 -12.88 -11.11
C TYR A 610 -16.97 -14.26 -10.93
N ASN A 611 -17.69 -14.80 -11.92
CA ASN A 611 -18.07 -16.23 -11.99
C ASN A 611 -18.62 -16.64 -13.38
N GLY A 612 -17.84 -16.44 -14.46
CA GLY A 612 -18.16 -16.95 -15.80
C GLY A 612 -16.94 -17.39 -16.62
N PRO A 613 -16.90 -18.62 -17.17
CA PRO A 613 -16.81 -19.81 -16.35
C PRO A 613 -15.51 -20.57 -16.66
N PRO A 614 -14.77 -20.99 -15.62
CA PRO A 614 -13.74 -22.03 -15.72
C PRO A 614 -14.12 -23.18 -16.64
N ALA A 615 -15.42 -23.50 -16.72
CA ALA A 615 -15.98 -24.50 -17.60
C ALA A 615 -15.55 -24.39 -19.08
N ILE A 616 -15.38 -23.21 -19.69
CA ILE A 616 -14.97 -23.14 -21.11
C ILE A 616 -13.56 -23.70 -21.26
N ALA A 617 -12.61 -23.09 -20.56
CA ALA A 617 -11.21 -23.47 -20.55
C ALA A 617 -11.03 -24.92 -20.05
N GLU A 618 -11.73 -25.31 -18.99
CA GLU A 618 -11.68 -26.64 -18.37
C GLU A 618 -12.20 -27.73 -19.32
N GLN A 619 -13.41 -27.59 -19.87
CA GLN A 619 -14.00 -28.61 -20.75
C GLN A 619 -13.23 -28.71 -22.05
N TRP A 620 -12.86 -27.58 -22.66
CA TRP A 620 -12.02 -27.60 -23.86
C TRP A 620 -10.63 -28.18 -23.60
N SER A 621 -10.07 -28.02 -22.40
CA SER A 621 -8.82 -28.68 -22.01
C SER A 621 -8.96 -30.19 -21.89
N LYS A 622 -10.14 -30.68 -21.49
CA LYS A 622 -10.51 -32.11 -21.49
C LYS A 622 -10.92 -32.64 -22.88
N GLY A 623 -11.07 -31.76 -23.86
CA GLY A 623 -11.56 -32.11 -25.20
C GLY A 623 -13.07 -32.30 -25.29
N GLU A 624 -13.80 -31.85 -24.27
CA GLU A 624 -15.25 -31.91 -24.18
C GLU A 624 -15.86 -30.61 -24.72
N PRO A 625 -17.04 -30.66 -25.37
CA PRO A 625 -17.69 -29.44 -25.86
C PRO A 625 -18.45 -28.73 -24.74
N VAL A 626 -18.60 -27.42 -24.88
CA VAL A 626 -19.21 -26.53 -23.88
C VAL A 626 -20.61 -26.12 -24.31
N ARG A 627 -21.56 -26.14 -23.38
CA ARG A 627 -22.94 -25.72 -23.65
C ARG A 627 -23.02 -24.21 -23.88
N ALA A 628 -23.83 -23.78 -24.85
CA ALA A 628 -24.11 -22.37 -25.11
C ALA A 628 -25.57 -22.17 -25.54
N MET A 629 -26.07 -20.95 -25.40
CA MET A 629 -27.39 -20.55 -25.90
C MET A 629 -27.25 -19.57 -27.05
N ARG A 630 -27.91 -19.86 -28.16
CA ARG A 630 -28.01 -18.96 -29.31
C ARG A 630 -28.79 -17.68 -28.95
N GLY A 631 -28.22 -16.53 -29.24
CA GLY A 631 -28.85 -15.22 -28.96
C GLY A 631 -30.00 -14.87 -29.89
N ASP A 632 -30.12 -15.53 -31.06
CA ASP A 632 -31.19 -15.28 -32.03
C ASP A 632 -32.45 -16.14 -31.78
N THR A 633 -32.28 -17.35 -31.24
CA THR A 633 -33.31 -18.39 -31.19
C THR A 633 -33.57 -18.92 -29.79
N GLY A 634 -32.69 -18.64 -28.82
CA GLY A 634 -32.72 -19.26 -27.49
C GLY A 634 -32.39 -20.76 -27.50
N GLY A 635 -32.00 -21.30 -28.67
CA GLY A 635 -31.68 -22.72 -28.84
C GLY A 635 -30.35 -23.08 -28.17
N LEU A 636 -30.33 -24.24 -27.52
CA LEU A 636 -29.12 -24.75 -26.87
C LEU A 636 -28.26 -25.55 -27.85
N VAL A 637 -26.95 -25.30 -27.81
CA VAL A 637 -25.93 -25.96 -28.64
C VAL A 637 -24.70 -26.31 -27.80
N MET A 638 -23.81 -27.11 -28.38
CA MET A 638 -22.52 -27.49 -27.83
C MET A 638 -21.41 -26.96 -28.73
N LEU A 639 -20.50 -26.15 -28.17
CA LEU A 639 -19.38 -25.50 -28.84
C LEU A 639 -18.09 -26.28 -28.60
N HIS A 640 -17.39 -26.61 -29.68
CA HIS A 640 -16.12 -27.33 -29.64
C HIS A 640 -14.96 -26.36 -29.81
N ARG A 641 -13.81 -26.65 -29.17
CA ARG A 641 -12.57 -25.86 -29.28
C ARG A 641 -11.98 -25.75 -30.69
N ASP A 642 -12.46 -26.58 -31.62
CA ASP A 642 -12.06 -26.57 -33.03
C ASP A 642 -12.99 -25.72 -33.91
N GLY A 643 -14.02 -25.10 -33.33
CA GLY A 643 -15.00 -24.26 -34.02
C GLY A 643 -16.26 -25.00 -34.47
N ARG A 644 -16.37 -26.33 -34.24
CA ARG A 644 -17.60 -27.06 -34.54
C ARG A 644 -18.72 -26.70 -33.56
N VAL A 645 -19.95 -26.71 -34.07
CA VAL A 645 -21.18 -26.51 -33.29
C VAL A 645 -22.08 -27.73 -33.50
N THR A 646 -22.53 -28.35 -32.41
CA THR A 646 -23.45 -29.50 -32.44
C THR A 646 -24.72 -29.21 -31.61
N PRO A 647 -25.86 -29.86 -31.89
CA PRO A 647 -27.02 -29.78 -31.00
C PRO A 647 -26.69 -30.24 -29.58
N ALA A 648 -27.31 -29.59 -28.57
CA ALA A 648 -27.17 -29.94 -27.16
C ALA A 648 -28.00 -31.16 -26.73
#